data_AF-A0AAJ0GRT7-F1
#
_entry.id   AF-A0AAJ0GRT7-F1
#
_cell.length_a   1.000
_cell.length_b   1.000
_cell.length_c   1.000
_cell.angle_alpha   90.00
_cell.angle_beta   90.00
_cell.angle_gamma   90.00
#
_symmetry.space_group_name_H-M   'P 1'
#
loop_
_entity.id
_entity.type
_entity.pdbx_description
1 polymer ?
#
loop_
_entity_poly.entity_id
_entity_poly.type
_entity_poly.pdbx_seq_one_letter_code
_entity_poly.pdbx_strand_id
1 'polypeptide(L)'
;MAVSLLRLACTAAFLSTGLAQIHVRDKPDAAVAVVDSLDFSDAADVQASTIKGINFSCKCYPGQSCWPSAAKWNALNATVDGKLLVHIPPGAPCHNTFKGPLGEVQTYDEAKCAEATENWKSESWIVSQPAAALWTYFTNDTCRPTQNPSDSCTLGYYGVYVIMATTPQHVKAGIDFARRNNVRLIVRNTGHDFIGRSTGYGSLVINTHSFQQIDWIDAYSGPGSYKGAAVTIGAGVQGQTILAAGHARNPPLVVVTGECPTVGISGGFIQGGGHGPWTTLKGLSADNVLSFEAITASGKYVTANEKQNPDLFWALKGGGPASFAVILSVTMKTFPDIPSAGATLYINSTHTTDADVWWNGTATFHKWSNHFVDNGLYVYFEIGPMSLRARPFVGIGKTSTELQTVLQPFLNELSAKAIPFEFVTKDFPTFYDLYIDLFEPEGAGDAALTGGWMFNHDDVATNNDGIIAAFKTVMSPRPDLLGFMVGHLFNPGYGAPVSNSATHPAWRNATDFVIVVLPVPAGASLAQKADLQHVLTNTMDEALRKASTSGCTYVNEADPYQPNWQSHFWGDQYPILKALRSKWDPIGVFYAVSTPGTEGWEVIEDGTRLCRKLKHGHGGSHDGDGCASWLRHLLGIHVEKRILFAGFLITLSFSFTQVPIFYVFHLMECDVFYSNPNHAPYTGPGDRCSRNEIAAGTATQFSILGMSTTFCGTINLFVAGWMAKRFGPRAALMVQTFVPAIRVATQILGVVAGGQAGIIIFQCTQLITVVGGPVGYILVANIIAGEVVEPVRRTAVFGMLQGCFMLGQGIGYLSGGMIGDIWGIRRPFEVAFCSFLLSTLYVRLAIPYIAPETLSSGSKPSSKGAAEFFAPLRILAPQKVVLGSGVVMKHYGVLFLCAGVFLGVLATDYAPLLIQMYATAVFEFHQGDNGFLMSGFACMRAAFLILLFPRIISSGRRWYLARGSRVERREETRPRSRSMLVTNPEELEAPMGSFAEQEPVGSSEAKDDEGTQFDLFFLRISLVVDGALTMCTAFATEGWHIYLGICLLASLCFRLRAGGQGCHGGDVPPVEAG
;
A
#
# COMPACT_ATOMS: atom_id res chain seq x y z
N MET A 1 18.51 -13.98 -47.00
CA MET A 1 19.34 -14.11 -45.77
C MET A 1 18.71 -13.46 -44.54
N ALA A 2 18.21 -12.21 -44.57
CA ALA A 2 17.57 -11.58 -43.39
C ALA A 2 16.27 -12.28 -42.92
N VAL A 3 15.49 -12.88 -43.84
CA VAL A 3 14.26 -13.63 -43.50
C VAL A 3 14.55 -15.05 -42.97
N SER A 4 15.70 -15.64 -43.31
CA SER A 4 16.14 -16.95 -42.77
C SER A 4 16.76 -16.82 -41.38
N LEU A 5 17.37 -15.66 -41.07
CA LEU A 5 17.89 -15.34 -39.73
C LEU A 5 16.76 -15.07 -38.71
N LEU A 6 15.63 -14.49 -39.15
CA LEU A 6 14.46 -14.33 -38.27
C LEU A 6 13.75 -15.66 -37.95
N ARG A 7 13.80 -16.65 -38.85
CA ARG A 7 13.21 -17.97 -38.61
C ARG A 7 14.01 -18.79 -37.59
N LEU A 8 15.34 -18.64 -37.52
CA LEU A 8 16.16 -19.33 -36.51
C LEU A 8 15.90 -18.83 -35.08
N ALA A 9 15.57 -17.55 -34.91
CA ALA A 9 15.29 -16.94 -33.62
C ALA A 9 13.95 -17.42 -32.99
N CYS A 10 12.97 -17.82 -33.80
CA CYS A 10 11.70 -18.39 -33.30
C CYS A 10 11.82 -19.86 -32.89
N THR A 11 12.74 -20.64 -33.47
CA THR A 11 12.94 -22.05 -33.12
C THR A 11 13.74 -22.29 -31.84
N ALA A 12 14.50 -21.31 -31.34
CA ALA A 12 15.27 -21.46 -30.10
C ALA A 12 14.42 -21.29 -28.82
N ALA A 13 13.18 -20.81 -28.94
CA ALA A 13 12.29 -20.56 -27.79
C ALA A 13 11.44 -21.78 -27.37
N PHE A 14 11.55 -22.93 -28.04
CA PHE A 14 10.71 -24.11 -27.80
C PHE A 14 11.44 -25.34 -27.21
N LEU A 15 12.70 -25.20 -26.77
CA LEU A 15 13.46 -26.29 -26.14
C LEU A 15 14.02 -25.88 -24.76
N SER A 16 13.14 -25.67 -23.78
CA SER A 16 13.51 -25.69 -22.35
C SER A 16 12.33 -26.01 -21.43
N THR A 17 11.51 -26.99 -21.78
CA THR A 17 10.64 -27.67 -20.81
C THR A 17 10.89 -29.17 -20.89
N GLY A 18 11.70 -29.67 -19.97
CA GLY A 18 12.04 -31.08 -19.88
C GLY A 18 13.13 -31.29 -18.86
N LEU A 19 12.79 -31.17 -17.58
CA LEU A 19 13.40 -31.87 -16.43
C LEU A 19 12.75 -31.37 -15.13
N ALA A 20 11.62 -32.00 -14.77
CA ALA A 20 11.11 -32.03 -13.40
C ALA A 20 10.17 -33.25 -13.25
N GLN A 21 10.75 -34.45 -13.25
CA GLN A 21 10.14 -35.60 -12.58
C GLN A 21 10.88 -35.80 -11.26
N ILE A 22 10.31 -35.28 -10.17
CA ILE A 22 10.56 -35.78 -8.83
C ILE A 22 9.21 -36.24 -8.29
N HIS A 23 9.10 -37.56 -8.13
CA HIS A 23 7.97 -38.26 -7.52
C HIS A 23 7.68 -37.71 -6.12
N VAL A 24 6.49 -37.16 -5.92
CA VAL A 24 5.89 -37.04 -4.58
C VAL A 24 4.88 -38.17 -4.44
N ARG A 25 5.10 -39.02 -3.44
CA ARG A 25 4.25 -40.17 -3.06
C ARG A 25 2.84 -39.71 -2.73
N ASP A 26 1.86 -40.38 -3.33
CA ASP A 26 0.45 -40.39 -2.95
C ASP A 26 0.22 -40.96 -1.54
N LYS A 27 -0.69 -40.32 -0.77
CA LYS A 27 -1.88 -40.94 -0.11
C LYS A 27 -2.72 -39.90 0.69
N PRO A 28 -4.03 -40.14 0.94
CA PRO A 28 -5.09 -39.46 0.20
C PRO A 28 -6.17 -38.77 1.07
N ASP A 29 -7.11 -38.13 0.38
CA ASP A 29 -8.50 -37.81 0.77
C ASP A 29 -8.78 -36.71 1.81
N ALA A 30 -8.90 -35.48 1.30
CA ALA A 30 -9.96 -34.56 1.72
C ALA A 30 -10.48 -33.82 0.49
N ALA A 31 -11.65 -34.25 -0.01
CA ALA A 31 -12.36 -33.59 -1.10
C ALA A 31 -12.67 -32.13 -0.72
N VAL A 32 -11.89 -31.20 -1.26
CA VAL A 32 -12.25 -29.79 -1.35
C VAL A 32 -13.25 -29.69 -2.50
N ALA A 33 -14.51 -29.39 -2.17
CA ALA A 33 -15.52 -29.04 -3.17
C ALA A 33 -15.05 -27.76 -3.87
N VAL A 34 -14.44 -27.91 -5.05
CA VAL A 34 -14.12 -26.82 -5.96
C VAL A 34 -15.44 -26.29 -6.50
N VAL A 35 -15.65 -24.98 -6.38
CA VAL A 35 -16.77 -24.26 -6.98
C VAL A 35 -16.78 -24.57 -8.48
N ASP A 36 -17.90 -25.09 -9.00
CA ASP A 36 -18.19 -25.09 -10.44
C ASP A 36 -17.83 -23.72 -11.02
N SER A 37 -17.13 -23.66 -12.16
CA SER A 37 -16.65 -22.41 -12.76
C SER A 37 -17.70 -21.28 -12.71
N LEU A 38 -17.34 -20.12 -12.14
CA LEU A 38 -18.18 -18.92 -12.19
C LEU A 38 -18.37 -18.54 -13.66
N ASP A 39 -19.62 -18.38 -14.09
CA ASP A 39 -19.95 -18.07 -15.48
C ASP A 39 -20.46 -16.63 -15.59
N PHE A 40 -19.86 -15.89 -16.52
CA PHE A 40 -20.20 -14.50 -16.86
C PHE A 40 -20.45 -14.33 -18.36
N SER A 41 -20.66 -15.43 -19.09
CA SER A 41 -20.87 -15.43 -20.54
C SER A 41 -22.15 -14.70 -20.99
N ASP A 42 -23.12 -14.53 -20.08
CA ASP A 42 -24.36 -13.78 -20.32
C ASP A 42 -24.25 -12.27 -19.98
N ALA A 43 -23.07 -11.79 -19.59
CA ALA A 43 -22.85 -10.37 -19.30
C ALA A 43 -22.98 -9.51 -20.57
N ALA A 44 -23.56 -8.32 -20.42
CA ALA A 44 -23.68 -7.39 -21.54
C ALA A 44 -22.30 -6.90 -22.03
N ASP A 45 -22.17 -6.75 -23.35
CA ASP A 45 -21.04 -6.06 -23.96
C ASP A 45 -20.99 -4.60 -23.48
N VAL A 46 -19.85 -4.19 -22.93
CA VAL A 46 -19.71 -2.84 -22.40
C VAL A 46 -19.15 -1.90 -23.46
N GLN A 47 -19.90 -0.86 -23.78
CA GLN A 47 -19.47 0.17 -24.73
C GLN A 47 -18.43 1.10 -24.09
N ALA A 48 -17.33 1.29 -24.82
CA ALA A 48 -16.33 2.29 -24.47
C ALA A 48 -16.78 3.68 -24.94
N SER A 49 -16.72 4.67 -24.07
CA SER A 49 -16.96 6.08 -24.40
C SER A 49 -15.78 6.93 -23.96
N THR A 50 -15.34 7.87 -24.80
CA THR A 50 -14.28 8.82 -24.45
C THR A 50 -14.90 10.07 -23.85
N ILE A 51 -14.55 10.40 -22.60
CA ILE A 51 -15.04 11.58 -21.88
C ILE A 51 -13.82 12.37 -21.42
N LYS A 52 -13.72 13.64 -21.83
CA LYS A 52 -12.58 14.53 -21.52
C LYS A 52 -11.20 13.89 -21.83
N GLY A 53 -11.11 13.13 -22.92
CA GLY A 53 -9.88 12.47 -23.38
C GLY A 53 -9.54 11.13 -22.69
N ILE A 54 -10.35 10.68 -21.72
CA ILE A 54 -10.17 9.39 -21.02
C ILE A 54 -11.21 8.40 -21.53
N ASN A 55 -10.79 7.16 -21.79
CA ASN A 55 -11.71 6.09 -22.18
C ASN A 55 -12.38 5.48 -20.94
N PHE A 56 -13.70 5.40 -20.96
CA PHE A 56 -14.52 4.86 -19.91
C PHE A 56 -15.42 3.75 -20.40
N SER A 57 -15.75 2.83 -19.50
CA SER A 57 -16.76 1.78 -19.64
C SER A 57 -17.83 2.07 -18.59
N CYS A 58 -18.97 2.58 -19.01
CA CYS A 58 -19.99 3.09 -18.10
C CYS A 58 -21.15 2.10 -17.93
N LYS A 59 -21.82 2.18 -16.77
CA LYS A 59 -23.14 1.56 -16.59
C LYS A 59 -24.15 2.24 -17.52
N CYS A 60 -25.23 1.53 -17.81
CA CYS A 60 -26.31 2.03 -18.63
C CYS A 60 -27.35 2.80 -17.79
N TYR A 61 -27.84 3.91 -18.33
CA TYR A 61 -28.73 4.86 -17.65
C TYR A 61 -29.99 5.17 -18.46
N PRO A 62 -31.09 5.61 -17.82
CA PRO A 62 -32.30 6.04 -18.52
C PRO A 62 -32.02 7.07 -19.62
N GLY A 63 -32.71 6.94 -20.75
CA GLY A 63 -32.52 7.79 -21.93
C GLY A 63 -31.39 7.35 -22.87
N GLN A 64 -30.55 6.38 -22.48
CA GLN A 64 -29.53 5.80 -23.35
C GLN A 64 -30.10 4.62 -24.15
N SER A 65 -29.54 4.37 -25.34
CA SER A 65 -29.97 3.27 -26.23
C SER A 65 -29.77 1.87 -25.63
N CYS A 66 -28.82 1.73 -24.69
CA CYS A 66 -28.59 0.48 -23.97
C CYS A 66 -29.63 0.21 -22.87
N TRP A 67 -30.45 1.21 -22.48
CA TRP A 67 -31.33 1.08 -21.32
C TRP A 67 -32.39 0.01 -21.60
N PRO A 68 -32.70 -0.89 -20.65
CA PRO A 68 -33.66 -1.95 -20.93
C PRO A 68 -35.01 -1.38 -21.34
N SER A 69 -35.60 -1.98 -22.38
CA SER A 69 -36.94 -1.61 -22.85
C SER A 69 -38.00 -1.93 -21.79
N ALA A 70 -39.17 -1.31 -21.91
CA ALA A 70 -40.31 -1.60 -21.04
C ALA A 70 -40.64 -3.10 -20.99
N ALA A 71 -40.53 -3.82 -22.13
CA ALA A 71 -40.74 -5.26 -22.18
C ALA A 71 -39.75 -6.04 -21.29
N LYS A 72 -38.47 -5.64 -21.25
CA LYS A 72 -37.47 -6.26 -20.37
C LYS A 72 -37.76 -5.99 -18.90
N TRP A 73 -38.15 -4.76 -18.54
CA TRP A 73 -38.55 -4.42 -17.17
C TRP A 73 -39.81 -5.16 -16.74
N ASN A 74 -40.80 -5.31 -17.63
CA ASN A 74 -42.02 -6.09 -17.37
C ASN A 74 -41.71 -7.58 -17.18
N ALA A 75 -40.78 -8.14 -17.97
CA ALA A 75 -40.32 -9.51 -17.79
C ALA A 75 -39.61 -9.72 -16.44
N LEU A 76 -38.77 -8.75 -16.02
CA LEU A 76 -38.19 -8.77 -14.68
C LEU A 76 -39.28 -8.71 -13.62
N ASN A 77 -40.26 -7.81 -13.74
CA ASN A 77 -41.36 -7.68 -12.78
C ASN A 77 -42.15 -8.99 -12.64
N ALA A 78 -42.43 -9.68 -13.75
CA ALA A 78 -43.05 -11.00 -13.74
C ALA A 78 -42.16 -12.07 -13.07
N THR A 79 -40.84 -12.00 -13.27
CA THR A 79 -39.86 -12.93 -12.66
C THR A 79 -39.73 -12.72 -11.15
N VAL A 80 -40.03 -11.52 -10.64
CA VAL A 80 -40.00 -11.18 -9.21
C VAL A 80 -41.41 -11.07 -8.60
N ASP A 81 -42.40 -11.76 -9.19
CA ASP A 81 -43.76 -11.85 -8.66
C ASP A 81 -44.43 -10.49 -8.39
N GLY A 82 -44.22 -9.51 -9.27
CA GLY A 82 -44.79 -8.17 -9.13
C GLY A 82 -44.10 -7.28 -8.10
N LYS A 83 -42.94 -7.69 -7.55
CA LYS A 83 -42.19 -6.95 -6.52
C LYS A 83 -41.24 -5.88 -7.06
N LEU A 84 -41.26 -5.61 -8.37
CA LEU A 84 -40.50 -4.51 -8.97
C LEU A 84 -41.34 -3.22 -8.91
N LEU A 85 -40.82 -2.22 -8.22
CA LEU A 85 -41.45 -0.91 -8.06
C LEU A 85 -40.64 0.16 -8.80
N VAL A 86 -41.33 1.15 -9.36
CA VAL A 86 -40.68 2.43 -9.72
C VAL A 86 -40.45 3.19 -8.41
N HIS A 87 -39.24 3.67 -8.20
CA HIS A 87 -38.92 4.40 -6.98
C HIS A 87 -39.50 5.81 -7.04
N ILE A 88 -40.35 6.11 -6.05
CA ILE A 88 -40.84 7.45 -5.76
C ILE A 88 -40.26 7.83 -4.39
N PRO A 89 -39.50 8.93 -4.28
CA PRO A 89 -38.94 9.36 -3.01
C PRO A 89 -40.04 9.59 -1.95
N PRO A 90 -39.77 9.29 -0.67
CA PRO A 90 -40.79 9.35 0.38
C PRO A 90 -41.35 10.76 0.64
N GLY A 91 -40.63 11.82 0.24
CA GLY A 91 -41.13 13.20 0.32
C GLY A 91 -42.07 13.61 -0.82
N ALA A 92 -42.13 12.85 -1.91
CA ALA A 92 -42.90 13.19 -3.11
C ALA A 92 -44.40 13.47 -2.87
N PRO A 93 -45.08 12.82 -1.91
CA PRO A 93 -46.46 13.15 -1.56
C PRO A 93 -46.70 14.61 -1.12
N CYS A 94 -45.66 15.31 -0.69
CA CYS A 94 -45.75 16.73 -0.34
C CYS A 94 -45.61 17.68 -1.55
N HIS A 95 -45.42 17.15 -2.76
CA HIS A 95 -45.24 17.94 -3.98
C HIS A 95 -46.33 17.63 -5.00
N ASN A 96 -46.76 18.65 -5.73
CA ASN A 96 -47.70 18.53 -6.85
C ASN A 96 -47.21 17.48 -7.85
N THR A 97 -45.92 17.55 -8.20
CA THR A 97 -45.30 16.67 -9.19
C THR A 97 -43.96 16.12 -8.75
N PHE A 98 -43.72 14.86 -9.08
CA PHE A 98 -42.41 14.23 -9.05
C PHE A 98 -41.88 14.12 -10.48
N LYS A 99 -40.67 14.64 -10.70
CA LYS A 99 -39.97 14.56 -11.98
C LYS A 99 -38.87 13.50 -11.91
N GLY A 100 -39.16 12.32 -12.47
CA GLY A 100 -38.25 11.19 -12.53
C GLY A 100 -37.71 10.93 -13.95
N PRO A 101 -36.75 10.00 -14.11
CA PRO A 101 -36.18 9.64 -15.41
C PRO A 101 -37.17 8.95 -16.36
N LEU A 102 -38.30 8.48 -15.83
CA LEU A 102 -39.37 7.82 -16.59
C LEU A 102 -40.52 8.77 -16.97
N GLY A 103 -40.43 10.05 -16.56
CA GLY A 103 -41.46 11.06 -16.80
C GLY A 103 -41.87 11.80 -15.53
N GLU A 104 -42.87 12.66 -15.69
CA GLU A 104 -43.48 13.46 -14.63
C GLU A 104 -44.78 12.81 -14.16
N VAL A 105 -44.95 12.68 -12.84
CA VAL A 105 -46.11 12.04 -12.21
C VAL A 105 -46.70 12.98 -11.16
N GLN A 106 -48.04 13.07 -11.10
CA GLN A 106 -48.73 13.80 -10.04
C GLN A 106 -48.64 12.99 -8.74
N THR A 107 -48.11 13.58 -7.68
CA THR A 107 -47.81 12.85 -6.45
C THR A 107 -48.48 13.40 -5.21
N TYR A 108 -49.04 14.62 -5.26
CA TYR A 108 -49.58 15.27 -4.07
C TYR A 108 -50.69 14.43 -3.42
N ASP A 109 -50.50 14.15 -2.13
CA ASP A 109 -51.41 13.39 -1.29
C ASP A 109 -51.25 13.94 0.13
N GLU A 110 -52.25 14.70 0.59
CA GLU A 110 -52.20 15.42 1.87
C GLU A 110 -51.96 14.49 3.06
N ALA A 111 -52.61 13.33 3.09
CA ALA A 111 -52.48 12.37 4.19
C ALA A 111 -51.07 11.75 4.24
N LYS A 112 -50.53 11.35 3.08
CA LYS A 112 -49.16 10.82 3.00
C LYS A 112 -48.10 11.89 3.23
N CYS A 113 -48.36 13.13 2.84
CA CYS A 113 -47.47 14.24 3.16
C CYS A 113 -47.40 14.48 4.68
N ALA A 114 -48.55 14.44 5.36
CA ALA A 114 -48.59 14.55 6.82
C ALA A 114 -47.81 13.40 7.48
N GLU A 115 -48.02 12.15 7.04
CA GLU A 115 -47.27 10.98 7.53
C GLU A 115 -45.75 11.15 7.32
N ALA A 116 -45.34 11.52 6.10
CA ALA A 116 -43.93 11.71 5.77
C ALA A 116 -43.29 12.85 6.57
N THR A 117 -44.04 13.93 6.84
CA THR A 117 -43.57 15.07 7.63
C THR A 117 -43.38 14.68 9.10
N GLU A 118 -44.34 13.97 9.68
CA GLU A 118 -44.28 13.51 11.07
C GLU A 118 -43.15 12.51 11.29
N ASN A 119 -42.95 11.58 10.36
CA ASN A 119 -42.03 10.45 10.52
C ASN A 119 -40.67 10.65 9.84
N TRP A 120 -40.38 11.81 9.24
CA TRP A 120 -39.13 12.05 8.51
C TRP A 120 -37.87 11.80 9.35
N LYS A 121 -37.98 12.06 10.67
CA LYS A 121 -36.91 11.86 11.65
C LYS A 121 -36.86 10.46 12.25
N SER A 122 -37.83 9.59 11.95
CA SER A 122 -37.91 8.23 12.47
C SER A 122 -37.08 7.28 11.61
N GLU A 123 -36.01 6.70 12.18
CA GLU A 123 -35.23 5.67 11.50
C GLU A 123 -36.11 4.50 11.05
N SER A 124 -36.99 4.01 11.94
CA SER A 124 -37.84 2.85 11.65
C SER A 124 -38.75 3.11 10.45
N TRP A 125 -39.28 4.33 10.33
CA TRP A 125 -40.09 4.71 9.18
C TRP A 125 -39.24 4.79 7.91
N ILE A 126 -38.05 5.40 7.94
CA ILE A 126 -37.13 5.46 6.79
C ILE A 126 -36.69 4.07 6.34
N VAL A 127 -36.36 3.17 7.26
CA VAL A 127 -36.01 1.77 6.98
C VAL A 127 -37.15 1.07 6.22
N SER A 128 -38.40 1.30 6.63
CA SER A 128 -39.58 0.71 6.01
C SER A 128 -39.84 1.20 4.56
N GLN A 129 -39.27 2.35 4.18
CA GLN A 129 -39.42 2.86 2.81
C GLN A 129 -38.68 1.98 1.78
N PRO A 130 -39.12 1.93 0.51
CA PRO A 130 -38.56 1.02 -0.48
C PRO A 130 -37.04 1.18 -0.70
N ALA A 131 -36.55 2.42 -0.79
CA ALA A 131 -35.14 2.68 -1.02
C ALA A 131 -34.63 4.01 -0.41
N ALA A 132 -35.23 4.48 0.69
CA ALA A 132 -34.77 5.70 1.37
C ALA A 132 -33.44 5.47 2.10
N ALA A 133 -32.65 6.54 2.22
CA ALA A 133 -31.45 6.59 3.04
C ALA A 133 -31.73 7.38 4.32
N LEU A 134 -31.15 6.96 5.45
CA LEU A 134 -31.24 7.70 6.71
C LEU A 134 -30.52 9.04 6.59
N TRP A 135 -29.32 9.02 6.01
CA TRP A 135 -28.51 10.21 5.75
C TRP A 135 -28.74 10.70 4.33
N THR A 136 -29.28 11.91 4.18
CA THR A 136 -29.78 12.38 2.89
C THR A 136 -28.70 12.98 2.00
N TYR A 137 -27.48 13.22 2.51
CA TYR A 137 -26.39 13.84 1.75
C TYR A 137 -26.14 13.16 0.40
N PHE A 138 -25.98 11.84 0.40
CA PHE A 138 -25.71 11.04 -0.80
C PHE A 138 -26.93 10.80 -1.69
N THR A 139 -28.11 11.25 -1.27
CA THR A 139 -29.33 11.25 -2.10
C THR A 139 -29.50 12.58 -2.86
N ASN A 140 -28.67 13.57 -2.54
CA ASN A 140 -28.77 14.98 -2.94
C ASN A 140 -29.99 15.74 -2.37
N ASP A 141 -30.83 15.07 -1.57
CA ASP A 141 -31.89 15.68 -0.77
C ASP A 141 -32.91 16.50 -1.58
N THR A 142 -33.19 16.06 -2.81
CA THR A 142 -33.98 16.81 -3.81
C THR A 142 -35.50 16.64 -3.71
N CYS A 143 -35.99 15.92 -2.72
CA CYS A 143 -37.42 15.66 -2.54
C CYS A 143 -37.74 15.39 -1.06
N ARG A 144 -37.76 16.47 -0.28
CA ARG A 144 -38.08 16.48 1.15
C ARG A 144 -39.55 16.84 1.37
N PRO A 145 -40.16 16.45 2.50
CA PRO A 145 -41.44 17.00 2.91
C PRO A 145 -41.39 18.54 2.93
N THR A 146 -42.41 19.18 2.36
CA THR A 146 -42.51 20.63 2.24
C THR A 146 -43.93 21.09 2.54
N GLN A 147 -44.07 22.34 2.99
CA GLN A 147 -45.36 23.01 3.15
C GLN A 147 -45.84 23.65 1.84
N ASN A 148 -44.98 23.79 0.83
CA ASN A 148 -45.33 24.35 -0.48
C ASN A 148 -45.33 23.25 -1.54
N PRO A 149 -46.51 22.76 -1.97
CA PRO A 149 -46.60 21.71 -2.99
C PRO A 149 -45.99 22.08 -4.35
N SER A 150 -45.71 23.35 -4.60
CA SER A 150 -45.08 23.80 -5.85
C SER A 150 -43.55 23.67 -5.86
N ASP A 151 -42.94 23.32 -4.73
CA ASP A 151 -41.49 23.10 -4.67
C ASP A 151 -41.08 21.91 -5.55
N SER A 152 -39.86 21.93 -6.07
CA SER A 152 -39.37 20.87 -6.94
C SER A 152 -39.10 19.57 -6.18
N CYS A 153 -39.62 18.45 -6.70
CA CYS A 153 -39.22 17.12 -6.29
C CYS A 153 -38.65 16.34 -7.49
N THR A 154 -37.41 15.90 -7.36
CA THR A 154 -36.74 15.04 -8.36
C THR A 154 -36.14 13.80 -7.71
N LEU A 155 -35.72 12.84 -8.54
CA LEU A 155 -35.14 11.58 -8.05
C LEU A 155 -33.84 11.77 -7.24
N GLY A 156 -33.12 12.88 -7.42
CA GLY A 156 -31.81 13.06 -6.79
C GLY A 156 -30.85 11.98 -7.25
N TYR A 157 -30.12 11.36 -6.32
CA TYR A 157 -29.24 10.21 -6.60
C TYR A 157 -29.83 8.86 -6.20
N TYR A 158 -31.15 8.73 -6.11
CA TYR A 158 -31.79 7.44 -5.88
C TYR A 158 -31.78 6.53 -7.13
N GLY A 159 -32.01 5.23 -6.91
CA GLY A 159 -32.26 4.27 -7.97
C GLY A 159 -33.64 4.45 -8.62
N VAL A 160 -33.78 4.00 -9.86
CA VAL A 160 -35.03 4.15 -10.65
C VAL A 160 -36.03 3.06 -10.29
N TYR A 161 -35.54 1.84 -10.10
CA TYR A 161 -36.35 0.67 -9.79
C TYR A 161 -35.88 0.03 -8.50
N VAL A 162 -36.82 -0.52 -7.74
CA VAL A 162 -36.56 -1.24 -6.49
C VAL A 162 -37.23 -2.61 -6.56
N ILE A 163 -36.47 -3.67 -6.34
CA ILE A 163 -37.01 -5.00 -6.07
C ILE A 163 -37.17 -5.13 -4.57
N MET A 164 -38.42 -5.24 -4.11
CA MET A 164 -38.72 -5.61 -2.72
C MET A 164 -38.56 -7.12 -2.56
N ALA A 165 -37.32 -7.58 -2.35
CA ALA A 165 -36.99 -8.99 -2.41
C ALA A 165 -37.50 -9.73 -1.17
N THR A 166 -38.37 -10.71 -1.38
CA THR A 166 -38.92 -11.59 -0.33
C THR A 166 -38.44 -13.03 -0.47
N THR A 167 -37.80 -13.37 -1.58
CA THR A 167 -37.25 -14.70 -1.86
C THR A 167 -35.82 -14.59 -2.41
N PRO A 168 -34.98 -15.62 -2.20
CA PRO A 168 -33.65 -15.69 -2.82
C PRO A 168 -33.69 -15.55 -4.35
N GLN A 169 -34.78 -15.97 -5.00
CA GLN A 169 -34.98 -15.89 -6.45
C GLN A 169 -35.12 -14.43 -6.92
N HIS A 170 -35.77 -13.56 -6.14
CA HIS A 170 -35.88 -12.14 -6.49
C HIS A 170 -34.51 -11.46 -6.51
N VAL A 171 -33.66 -11.77 -5.52
CA VAL A 171 -32.29 -11.24 -5.45
C VAL A 171 -31.48 -11.72 -6.66
N LYS A 172 -31.53 -13.02 -6.97
CA LYS A 172 -30.87 -13.58 -8.15
C LYS A 172 -31.34 -12.92 -9.45
N ALA A 173 -32.66 -12.76 -9.62
CA ALA A 173 -33.23 -12.13 -10.80
C ALA A 173 -32.72 -10.70 -10.99
N GLY A 174 -32.63 -9.92 -9.90
CA GLY A 174 -32.05 -8.57 -9.93
C GLY A 174 -30.57 -8.55 -10.32
N ILE A 175 -29.76 -9.45 -9.76
CA ILE A 175 -28.33 -9.58 -10.09
C ILE A 175 -28.15 -9.95 -11.57
N ASP A 176 -28.85 -10.99 -12.02
CA ASP A 176 -28.78 -11.46 -13.40
C ASP A 176 -29.26 -10.39 -14.39
N PHE A 177 -30.34 -9.67 -14.05
CA PHE A 177 -30.84 -8.58 -14.89
C PHE A 177 -29.84 -7.44 -15.00
N ALA A 178 -29.25 -7.00 -13.87
CA ALA A 178 -28.25 -5.94 -13.87
C ALA A 178 -27.00 -6.34 -14.66
N ARG A 179 -26.53 -7.58 -14.51
CA ARG A 179 -25.39 -8.13 -15.26
C ARG A 179 -25.66 -8.18 -16.77
N ARG A 180 -26.80 -8.75 -17.19
CA ARG A 180 -27.19 -8.92 -18.60
C ARG A 180 -27.53 -7.63 -19.33
N ASN A 181 -27.77 -6.54 -18.61
CA ASN A 181 -28.13 -5.25 -19.21
C ASN A 181 -27.18 -4.11 -18.80
N ASN A 182 -26.07 -4.42 -18.13
CA ASN A 182 -25.09 -3.45 -17.64
C ASN A 182 -25.72 -2.28 -16.84
N VAL A 183 -26.77 -2.56 -16.07
CA VAL A 183 -27.40 -1.56 -15.18
C VAL A 183 -26.62 -1.48 -13.87
N ARG A 184 -26.48 -0.28 -13.30
CA ARG A 184 -25.88 -0.12 -11.96
C ARG A 184 -26.76 -0.85 -10.94
N LEU A 185 -26.18 -1.77 -10.18
CA LEU A 185 -26.88 -2.50 -9.12
C LEU A 185 -26.53 -1.90 -7.77
N ILE A 186 -27.55 -1.66 -6.94
CA ILE A 186 -27.41 -1.26 -5.54
C ILE A 186 -28.07 -2.31 -4.67
N VAL A 187 -27.41 -2.66 -3.57
CA VAL A 187 -27.98 -3.55 -2.54
C VAL A 187 -28.28 -2.69 -1.34
N ARG A 188 -29.54 -2.67 -0.92
CA ARG A 188 -29.99 -1.95 0.27
C ARG A 188 -30.59 -2.94 1.26
N ASN A 189 -30.14 -2.82 2.50
CA ASN A 189 -30.84 -3.41 3.63
C ASN A 189 -31.73 -2.35 4.30
N THR A 190 -31.17 -1.57 5.22
CA THR A 190 -31.91 -0.59 6.01
C THR A 190 -31.77 0.85 5.49
N GLY A 191 -30.69 1.15 4.77
CA GLY A 191 -30.38 2.52 4.32
C GLY A 191 -29.56 3.34 5.32
N HIS A 192 -28.97 2.69 6.32
CA HIS A 192 -28.15 3.29 7.39
C HIS A 192 -26.77 3.80 6.92
N ASP A 193 -26.35 3.45 5.70
CA ASP A 193 -24.99 3.71 5.24
C ASP A 193 -24.64 5.21 5.20
N PHE A 194 -23.72 5.63 6.06
CA PHE A 194 -23.24 7.02 6.16
C PHE A 194 -22.65 7.57 4.85
N ILE A 195 -22.10 6.69 4.01
CA ILE A 195 -21.28 7.06 2.85
C ILE A 195 -21.94 6.72 1.50
N GLY A 196 -23.25 6.52 1.50
CA GLY A 196 -24.06 6.43 0.28
C GLY A 196 -23.93 5.14 -0.53
N ARG A 197 -23.37 4.05 0.02
CA ARG A 197 -23.18 2.76 -0.66
C ARG A 197 -24.49 2.00 -0.89
N SER A 198 -25.56 2.34 -0.16
CA SER A 198 -26.91 1.80 -0.36
C SER A 198 -27.80 2.68 -1.24
N THR A 199 -27.23 3.65 -1.96
CA THR A 199 -27.95 4.49 -2.94
C THR A 199 -27.08 4.70 -4.19
N GLY A 200 -27.70 5.21 -5.26
CA GLY A 200 -26.98 5.47 -6.50
C GLY A 200 -27.91 5.81 -7.65
N TYR A 201 -27.63 6.93 -8.31
CA TYR A 201 -28.44 7.42 -9.42
C TYR A 201 -28.64 6.34 -10.48
N GLY A 202 -29.83 6.29 -11.07
CA GLY A 202 -30.09 5.52 -12.29
C GLY A 202 -30.04 4.00 -12.10
N SER A 203 -29.96 3.52 -10.85
CA SER A 203 -29.70 2.12 -10.53
C SER A 203 -30.97 1.27 -10.42
N LEU A 204 -30.77 -0.05 -10.46
CA LEU A 204 -31.69 -1.04 -9.91
C LEU A 204 -31.28 -1.31 -8.47
N VAL A 205 -32.20 -1.12 -7.52
CA VAL A 205 -31.98 -1.41 -6.10
C VAL A 205 -32.60 -2.78 -5.77
N ILE A 206 -31.84 -3.65 -5.10
CA ILE A 206 -32.38 -4.84 -4.44
C ILE A 206 -32.52 -4.49 -2.96
N ASN A 207 -33.75 -4.44 -2.48
CA ASN A 207 -34.05 -4.29 -1.07
C ASN A 207 -34.15 -5.68 -0.41
N THR A 208 -33.24 -5.99 0.50
CA THR A 208 -33.17 -7.27 1.24
C THR A 208 -33.83 -7.21 2.63
N HIS A 209 -34.51 -6.11 2.96
CA HIS A 209 -35.06 -5.89 4.29
C HIS A 209 -36.17 -6.89 4.66
N SER A 210 -36.87 -7.48 3.69
CA SER A 210 -37.96 -8.43 3.98
C SER A 210 -37.47 -9.81 4.49
N PHE A 211 -36.17 -10.09 4.48
CA PHE A 211 -35.60 -11.32 5.03
C PHE A 211 -35.50 -11.25 6.56
N GLN A 212 -36.62 -11.45 7.25
CA GLN A 212 -36.77 -11.28 8.72
C GLN A 212 -36.74 -12.60 9.51
N GLN A 213 -36.33 -13.71 8.88
CA GLN A 213 -36.31 -15.04 9.51
C GLN A 213 -35.27 -15.11 10.64
N ILE A 214 -35.61 -15.80 11.74
CA ILE A 214 -34.74 -16.02 12.90
C ILE A 214 -34.89 -17.47 13.34
N ASP A 215 -33.86 -18.28 13.09
CA ASP A 215 -33.83 -19.71 13.39
C ASP A 215 -32.73 -20.00 14.42
N TRP A 216 -33.14 -20.40 15.62
CA TRP A 216 -32.22 -20.67 16.72
C TRP A 216 -31.66 -22.10 16.66
N ILE A 217 -30.41 -22.25 17.08
CA ILE A 217 -29.67 -23.50 17.04
C ILE A 217 -29.06 -23.73 18.43
N ASP A 218 -29.53 -24.74 19.16
CA ASP A 218 -29.05 -24.99 20.52
C ASP A 218 -27.58 -25.47 20.55
N ALA A 219 -27.16 -26.24 19.55
CA ALA A 219 -25.78 -26.69 19.38
C ALA A 219 -25.40 -26.72 17.88
N TYR A 220 -24.50 -25.83 17.48
CA TYR A 220 -24.07 -25.71 16.09
C TYR A 220 -23.24 -26.93 15.66
N SER A 221 -23.71 -27.65 14.64
CA SER A 221 -23.06 -28.85 14.09
C SER A 221 -22.28 -28.61 12.80
N GLY A 222 -22.26 -27.37 12.29
CA GLY A 222 -21.59 -27.02 11.04
C GLY A 222 -20.06 -27.00 11.11
N PRO A 223 -19.38 -26.62 10.01
CA PRO A 223 -17.91 -26.58 9.92
C PRO A 223 -17.26 -25.66 10.96
N GLY A 224 -16.01 -25.95 11.29
CA GLY A 224 -15.19 -25.19 12.23
C GLY A 224 -15.20 -25.74 13.66
N SER A 225 -14.43 -25.09 14.55
CA SER A 225 -14.20 -25.56 15.93
C SER A 225 -15.34 -25.24 16.89
N TYR A 226 -16.19 -24.28 16.57
CA TYR A 226 -17.31 -23.89 17.43
C TYR A 226 -18.45 -24.93 17.37
N LYS A 227 -19.01 -25.27 18.55
CA LYS A 227 -20.11 -26.24 18.74
C LYS A 227 -21.20 -25.76 19.73
N GLY A 228 -21.18 -24.49 20.10
CA GLY A 228 -22.15 -23.90 21.04
C GLY A 228 -23.44 -23.44 20.36
N ALA A 229 -24.28 -22.72 21.12
CA ALA A 229 -25.53 -22.16 20.64
C ALA A 229 -25.31 -21.08 19.57
N ALA A 230 -26.13 -21.09 18.53
CA ALA A 230 -26.06 -20.17 17.40
C ALA A 230 -27.45 -19.71 16.97
N VAL A 231 -27.49 -18.76 16.06
CA VAL A 231 -28.71 -18.32 15.41
C VAL A 231 -28.43 -18.05 13.93
N THR A 232 -29.34 -18.48 13.07
CA THR A 232 -29.39 -18.10 11.67
C THR A 232 -30.41 -16.98 11.52
N ILE A 233 -29.98 -15.83 11.02
CA ILE A 233 -30.85 -14.67 10.82
C ILE A 233 -30.84 -14.26 9.35
N GLY A 234 -32.01 -13.86 8.84
CA GLY A 234 -32.16 -13.32 7.51
C GLY A 234 -31.43 -11.98 7.33
N ALA A 235 -31.18 -11.59 6.08
CA ALA A 235 -30.44 -10.39 5.75
C ALA A 235 -31.05 -9.09 6.32
N GLY A 236 -32.38 -9.08 6.50
CA GLY A 236 -33.15 -7.92 6.96
C GLY A 236 -33.23 -7.72 8.46
N VAL A 237 -32.84 -8.71 9.26
CA VAL A 237 -32.98 -8.67 10.72
C VAL A 237 -32.14 -7.54 11.32
N GLN A 238 -32.79 -6.70 12.13
CA GLN A 238 -32.20 -5.55 12.80
C GLN A 238 -31.74 -5.88 14.23
N GLY A 239 -30.86 -5.04 14.79
CA GLY A 239 -30.34 -5.14 16.16
C GLY A 239 -31.42 -5.36 17.22
N GLN A 240 -32.39 -4.45 17.28
CA GLN A 240 -33.49 -4.54 18.26
C GLN A 240 -34.31 -5.83 18.10
N THR A 241 -34.54 -6.25 16.85
CA THR A 241 -35.40 -7.41 16.54
C THR A 241 -34.77 -8.70 17.05
N ILE A 242 -33.46 -8.89 16.83
CA ILE A 242 -32.79 -10.09 17.30
C ILE A 242 -32.58 -10.09 18.82
N LEU A 243 -32.33 -8.92 19.43
CA LEU A 243 -32.17 -8.82 20.88
C LEU A 243 -33.49 -9.10 21.59
N ALA A 244 -34.62 -8.57 21.11
CA ALA A 244 -35.94 -8.88 21.63
C ALA A 244 -36.30 -10.37 21.46
N ALA A 245 -36.01 -10.95 20.30
CA ALA A 245 -36.24 -12.38 20.04
C ALA A 245 -35.37 -13.28 20.94
N GLY A 246 -34.14 -12.86 21.22
CA GLY A 246 -33.21 -13.57 22.09
C GLY A 246 -33.61 -13.48 23.57
N HIS A 247 -34.05 -12.31 24.03
CA HIS A 247 -34.57 -12.10 25.38
C HIS A 247 -35.82 -12.96 25.66
N ALA A 248 -36.69 -13.16 24.67
CA ALA A 248 -37.88 -14.00 24.80
C ALA A 248 -37.59 -15.51 24.91
N ARG A 249 -36.33 -15.95 24.76
CA ARG A 249 -35.96 -17.36 24.91
C ARG A 249 -35.85 -17.79 26.37
N ASN A 250 -35.87 -19.10 26.57
CA ASN A 250 -35.55 -19.73 27.85
C ASN A 250 -34.48 -20.84 27.65
N PRO A 251 -33.21 -20.62 28.04
CA PRO A 251 -32.67 -19.39 28.63
C PRO A 251 -32.56 -18.24 27.61
N PRO A 252 -32.54 -16.97 28.06
CA PRO A 252 -32.39 -15.82 27.18
C PRO A 252 -30.99 -15.77 26.56
N LEU A 253 -30.93 -15.37 25.30
CA LEU A 253 -29.70 -15.30 24.51
C LEU A 253 -29.53 -13.92 23.86
N VAL A 254 -28.29 -13.56 23.57
CA VAL A 254 -27.90 -12.33 22.88
C VAL A 254 -26.88 -12.62 21.79
N VAL A 255 -26.75 -11.67 20.85
CA VAL A 255 -25.74 -11.67 19.79
C VAL A 255 -24.93 -10.38 19.85
N VAL A 256 -23.73 -10.38 19.25
CA VAL A 256 -22.95 -9.14 19.09
C VAL A 256 -23.58 -8.29 17.99
N THR A 257 -24.30 -7.24 18.41
CA THR A 257 -24.93 -6.23 17.55
C THR A 257 -24.35 -4.83 17.86
N GLY A 258 -24.71 -3.85 17.04
CA GLY A 258 -24.40 -2.44 17.27
C GLY A 258 -25.34 -1.78 18.29
N GLU A 259 -25.00 -0.56 18.66
CA GLU A 259 -25.77 0.30 19.54
C GLU A 259 -27.08 0.77 18.90
N CYS A 260 -27.08 1.12 17.61
CA CYS A 260 -28.24 1.64 16.91
C CYS A 260 -29.30 0.54 16.66
N PRO A 261 -30.53 0.68 17.21
CA PRO A 261 -31.58 -0.35 17.16
C PRO A 261 -31.96 -0.84 15.76
N THR A 262 -31.95 0.08 14.79
CA THR A 262 -32.44 -0.15 13.42
C THR A 262 -31.37 -0.63 12.43
N VAL A 263 -30.13 -0.84 12.89
CA VAL A 263 -29.04 -1.35 12.03
C VAL A 263 -29.30 -2.80 11.65
N GLY A 264 -29.21 -3.10 10.36
CA GLY A 264 -29.34 -4.46 9.82
C GLY A 264 -28.05 -5.25 9.96
N ILE A 265 -28.03 -6.23 10.87
CA ILE A 265 -26.83 -6.94 11.34
C ILE A 265 -26.09 -7.65 10.20
N SER A 266 -26.82 -8.44 9.43
CA SER A 266 -26.31 -9.29 8.34
C SER A 266 -25.75 -8.50 7.15
N GLY A 267 -26.02 -7.18 7.10
CA GLY A 267 -25.70 -6.31 5.98
C GLY A 267 -24.30 -5.72 6.08
N GLY A 268 -24.21 -4.40 5.90
CA GLY A 268 -22.95 -3.68 5.96
C GLY A 268 -22.26 -3.73 7.32
N PHE A 269 -23.04 -3.91 8.40
CA PHE A 269 -22.53 -4.01 9.77
C PHE A 269 -21.50 -5.15 9.91
N ILE A 270 -21.91 -6.41 9.73
CA ILE A 270 -20.97 -7.56 9.73
C ILE A 270 -19.94 -7.45 8.62
N GLN A 271 -20.33 -7.03 7.41
CA GLN A 271 -19.40 -6.97 6.28
C GLN A 271 -18.27 -5.94 6.48
N GLY A 272 -18.47 -4.89 7.28
CA GLY A 272 -17.43 -3.94 7.65
C GLY A 272 -16.67 -4.30 8.92
N GLY A 273 -17.24 -5.14 9.78
CA GLY A 273 -16.67 -5.57 11.06
C GLY A 273 -17.73 -5.67 12.15
N GLY A 274 -18.42 -4.56 12.42
CA GLY A 274 -19.51 -4.47 13.38
C GLY A 274 -19.02 -4.35 14.82
N HIS A 275 -19.08 -3.14 15.38
CA HIS A 275 -18.77 -2.87 16.78
C HIS A 275 -20.05 -2.61 17.61
N GLY A 276 -19.94 -2.56 18.93
CA GLY A 276 -21.09 -2.43 19.84
C GLY A 276 -20.80 -2.95 21.27
N PRO A 277 -21.81 -2.98 22.17
CA PRO A 277 -21.59 -3.18 23.60
C PRO A 277 -20.89 -4.48 24.00
N TRP A 278 -21.08 -5.55 23.24
CA TRP A 278 -20.49 -6.87 23.52
C TRP A 278 -19.09 -7.06 22.93
N THR A 279 -18.56 -6.08 22.20
CA THR A 279 -17.29 -6.22 21.47
C THR A 279 -16.09 -6.50 22.35
N THR A 280 -15.97 -5.79 23.48
CA THR A 280 -14.87 -6.00 24.43
C THR A 280 -14.84 -7.44 24.94
N LEU A 281 -16.01 -8.07 25.09
CA LEU A 281 -16.13 -9.42 25.65
C LEU A 281 -16.09 -10.54 24.60
N LYS A 282 -16.53 -10.28 23.37
CA LYS A 282 -16.77 -11.32 22.34
C LYS A 282 -16.14 -11.03 20.98
N GLY A 283 -15.34 -9.98 20.86
CA GLY A 283 -14.80 -9.51 19.57
C GLY A 283 -15.87 -8.83 18.71
N LEU A 284 -15.49 -8.44 17.50
CA LEU A 284 -16.39 -7.79 16.55
C LEU A 284 -17.50 -8.74 16.09
N SER A 285 -18.61 -8.21 15.57
CA SER A 285 -19.72 -9.03 15.07
C SER A 285 -19.25 -10.00 13.97
N ALA A 286 -18.37 -9.53 13.08
CA ALA A 286 -17.69 -10.35 12.07
C ALA A 286 -16.94 -11.55 12.66
N ASP A 287 -16.37 -11.45 13.86
CA ASP A 287 -15.61 -12.53 14.52
C ASP A 287 -16.53 -13.66 15.03
N ASN A 288 -17.83 -13.38 15.11
CA ASN A 288 -18.87 -14.26 15.64
C ASN A 288 -19.65 -15.01 14.55
N VAL A 289 -19.36 -14.76 13.28
CA VAL A 289 -20.02 -15.43 12.15
C VAL A 289 -19.45 -16.83 11.92
N LEU A 290 -20.36 -17.77 11.66
CA LEU A 290 -20.10 -19.19 11.41
C LEU A 290 -20.37 -19.60 9.95
N SER A 291 -21.35 -18.96 9.28
CA SER A 291 -21.71 -19.24 7.89
C SER A 291 -22.51 -18.09 7.27
N PHE A 292 -22.44 -17.92 5.95
CA PHE A 292 -23.36 -17.09 5.17
C PHE A 292 -24.04 -17.92 4.08
N GLU A 293 -25.30 -17.61 3.83
CA GLU A 293 -25.95 -17.92 2.56
C GLU A 293 -25.97 -16.67 1.70
N ALA A 294 -25.46 -16.75 0.46
CA ALA A 294 -25.29 -15.58 -0.39
C ALA A 294 -25.48 -15.88 -1.88
N ILE A 295 -25.65 -14.83 -2.68
CA ILE A 295 -25.70 -14.90 -4.14
C ILE A 295 -24.54 -14.09 -4.73
N THR A 296 -23.68 -14.77 -5.50
CA THR A 296 -22.50 -14.16 -6.13
C THR A 296 -22.87 -13.26 -7.31
N ALA A 297 -21.90 -12.48 -7.82
CA ALA A 297 -22.08 -11.67 -9.02
C ALA A 297 -22.46 -12.49 -10.28
N SER A 298 -22.06 -13.77 -10.32
CA SER A 298 -22.45 -14.73 -11.37
C SER A 298 -23.89 -15.27 -11.22
N GLY A 299 -24.58 -14.88 -10.15
CA GLY A 299 -25.95 -15.34 -9.87
C GLY A 299 -26.03 -16.75 -9.28
N LYS A 300 -24.92 -17.31 -8.77
CA LYS A 300 -24.91 -18.60 -8.05
C LYS A 300 -25.23 -18.42 -6.57
N TYR A 301 -26.10 -19.28 -6.05
CA TYR A 301 -26.32 -19.49 -4.62
C TYR A 301 -25.12 -20.21 -4.02
N VAL A 302 -24.56 -19.68 -2.94
CA VAL A 302 -23.40 -20.25 -2.27
C VAL A 302 -23.54 -20.18 -0.76
N THR A 303 -23.11 -21.25 -0.10
CA THR A 303 -22.80 -21.24 1.33
C THR A 303 -21.33 -20.87 1.51
N ALA A 304 -21.03 -19.86 2.32
CA ALA A 304 -19.67 -19.46 2.67
C ALA A 304 -19.40 -19.71 4.16
N ASN A 305 -18.51 -20.66 4.47
CA ASN A 305 -18.07 -21.03 5.82
C ASN A 305 -16.61 -21.54 5.79
N GLU A 306 -16.09 -22.05 6.91
CA GLU A 306 -14.70 -22.53 6.99
C GLU A 306 -14.36 -23.71 6.05
N LYS A 307 -15.35 -24.44 5.54
CA LYS A 307 -15.15 -25.60 4.63
C LYS A 307 -15.56 -25.32 3.19
N GLN A 308 -16.61 -24.52 2.98
CA GLN A 308 -17.18 -24.21 1.67
C GLN A 308 -16.96 -22.72 1.38
N ASN A 309 -16.31 -22.41 0.26
CA ASN A 309 -15.96 -21.04 -0.11
C ASN A 309 -15.25 -20.26 1.02
N PRO A 310 -14.19 -20.82 1.67
CA PRO A 310 -13.57 -20.21 2.84
C PRO A 310 -12.93 -18.84 2.58
N ASP A 311 -12.54 -18.58 1.33
CA ASP A 311 -12.04 -17.29 0.90
C ASP A 311 -13.14 -16.23 0.80
N LEU A 312 -14.32 -16.58 0.28
CA LEU A 312 -15.50 -15.72 0.31
C LEU A 312 -15.98 -15.49 1.75
N PHE A 313 -15.97 -16.55 2.57
CA PHE A 313 -16.32 -16.46 3.98
C PHE A 313 -15.45 -15.45 4.71
N TRP A 314 -14.13 -15.52 4.53
CA TRP A 314 -13.20 -14.54 5.10
C TRP A 314 -13.45 -13.12 4.58
N ALA A 315 -13.69 -12.95 3.28
CA ALA A 315 -13.96 -11.64 2.68
C ALA A 315 -15.27 -11.00 3.16
N LEU A 316 -16.33 -11.79 3.37
CA LEU A 316 -17.61 -11.29 3.89
C LEU A 316 -17.55 -10.92 5.38
N LYS A 317 -16.50 -11.34 6.10
CA LYS A 317 -16.26 -10.98 7.51
C LYS A 317 -15.32 -9.77 7.58
N GLY A 318 -15.80 -8.56 7.33
CA GLY A 318 -14.99 -7.33 7.48
C GLY A 318 -14.35 -6.79 6.19
N GLY A 319 -14.50 -7.45 5.04
CA GLY A 319 -13.91 -7.01 3.77
C GLY A 319 -14.65 -5.85 3.07
N GLY A 320 -15.70 -5.33 3.68
CA GLY A 320 -16.53 -4.22 3.18
C GLY A 320 -17.84 -4.68 2.52
N PRO A 321 -18.91 -3.86 2.63
CA PRO A 321 -20.21 -4.19 2.05
C PRO A 321 -20.22 -4.22 0.52
N ALA A 322 -21.23 -4.88 -0.05
CA ALA A 322 -21.58 -4.82 -1.47
C ALA A 322 -20.39 -5.06 -2.42
N SER A 323 -19.48 -5.97 -2.02
CA SER A 323 -18.20 -6.17 -2.68
C SER A 323 -17.97 -7.58 -3.20
N PHE A 324 -18.65 -8.60 -2.68
CA PHE A 324 -18.34 -9.99 -3.06
C PHE A 324 -19.58 -10.81 -3.42
N ALA A 325 -20.66 -10.64 -2.66
CA ALA A 325 -21.93 -11.31 -2.86
C ALA A 325 -23.07 -10.54 -2.17
N VAL A 326 -24.31 -10.87 -2.50
CA VAL A 326 -25.50 -10.41 -1.76
C VAL A 326 -25.86 -11.45 -0.70
N ILE A 327 -25.80 -11.06 0.57
CA ILE A 327 -26.13 -11.95 1.70
C ILE A 327 -27.65 -12.13 1.79
N LEU A 328 -28.08 -13.36 2.02
CA LEU A 328 -29.48 -13.75 2.26
C LEU A 328 -29.73 -14.07 3.73
N SER A 329 -28.77 -14.75 4.37
CA SER A 329 -28.78 -15.02 5.81
C SER A 329 -27.36 -15.21 6.34
N VAL A 330 -27.21 -15.03 7.65
CA VAL A 330 -25.97 -15.26 8.38
C VAL A 330 -26.24 -16.16 9.57
N THR A 331 -25.36 -17.12 9.82
CA THR A 331 -25.35 -17.90 11.05
C THR A 331 -24.25 -17.40 11.96
N MET A 332 -24.57 -17.02 13.20
CA MET A 332 -23.63 -16.44 14.15
C MET A 332 -23.78 -17.04 15.55
N LYS A 333 -22.71 -16.96 16.34
CA LYS A 333 -22.66 -17.39 17.74
C LYS A 333 -23.65 -16.59 18.58
N THR A 334 -24.21 -17.24 19.59
CA THR A 334 -25.07 -16.60 20.61
C THR A 334 -24.45 -16.78 21.99
N PHE A 335 -24.82 -15.90 22.91
CA PHE A 335 -24.30 -15.87 24.28
C PHE A 335 -25.46 -15.78 25.27
N PRO A 336 -25.32 -16.32 26.50
CA PRO A 336 -26.31 -16.09 27.54
C PRO A 336 -26.51 -14.59 27.79
N ASP A 337 -27.76 -14.17 27.88
CA ASP A 337 -28.09 -12.84 28.38
C ASP A 337 -27.89 -12.81 29.90
N ILE A 338 -27.13 -11.84 30.41
CA ILE A 338 -26.71 -11.80 31.81
C ILE A 338 -26.99 -10.42 32.44
N PRO A 339 -27.16 -10.36 33.77
CA PRO A 339 -27.32 -9.09 34.48
C PRO A 339 -26.22 -8.10 34.12
N SER A 340 -26.60 -6.84 33.98
CA SER A 340 -25.72 -5.78 33.50
C SER A 340 -25.98 -4.49 34.28
N ALA A 341 -24.98 -3.61 34.35
CA ALA A 341 -25.12 -2.28 34.91
C ALA A 341 -24.80 -1.22 33.87
N GLY A 342 -25.55 -0.12 33.94
CA GLY A 342 -25.32 1.06 33.11
C GLY A 342 -24.94 2.28 33.95
N ALA A 343 -24.17 3.19 33.36
CA ALA A 343 -23.96 4.52 33.93
C ALA A 343 -24.08 5.62 32.88
N THR A 344 -24.39 6.82 33.33
CA THR A 344 -24.45 8.03 32.49
C THR A 344 -23.62 9.14 33.12
N LEU A 345 -22.88 9.87 32.31
CA LEU A 345 -22.13 11.06 32.70
C LEU A 345 -22.48 12.22 31.77
N TYR A 346 -22.74 13.40 32.35
CA TYR A 346 -22.95 14.64 31.62
C TYR A 346 -22.02 15.74 32.12
N ILE A 347 -21.35 16.42 31.18
CA ILE A 347 -20.63 17.68 31.40
C ILE A 347 -21.07 18.64 30.29
N ASN A 348 -21.96 19.58 30.61
CA ASN A 348 -22.56 20.48 29.62
C ASN A 348 -22.65 21.93 30.12
N SER A 349 -23.30 22.79 29.33
CA SER A 349 -23.46 24.22 29.63
C SER A 349 -24.25 24.55 30.91
N THR A 350 -25.05 23.63 31.46
CA THR A 350 -25.72 23.84 32.76
C THR A 350 -24.77 23.62 33.94
N HIS A 351 -23.67 22.90 33.70
CA HIS A 351 -22.64 22.62 34.69
C HIS A 351 -21.52 23.67 34.63
N THR A 352 -21.04 23.99 33.42
CA THR A 352 -20.01 25.02 33.22
C THR A 352 -20.17 25.71 31.86
N THR A 353 -20.00 27.03 31.84
CA THR A 353 -19.87 27.82 30.61
C THR A 353 -18.41 28.19 30.30
N ASP A 354 -17.47 27.79 31.17
CA ASP A 354 -16.04 27.98 30.96
C ASP A 354 -15.50 26.86 30.06
N ALA A 355 -15.03 27.26 28.87
CA ALA A 355 -14.53 26.34 27.86
C ALA A 355 -13.27 25.60 28.30
N ASP A 356 -12.40 26.21 29.11
CA ASP A 356 -11.17 25.56 29.60
C ASP A 356 -11.51 24.49 30.63
N VAL A 357 -12.47 24.77 31.52
CA VAL A 357 -12.98 23.78 32.48
C VAL A 357 -13.63 22.60 31.75
N TRP A 358 -14.45 22.88 30.73
CA TRP A 358 -15.12 21.85 29.94
C TRP A 358 -14.12 20.97 29.16
N TRP A 359 -13.13 21.57 28.50
CA TRP A 359 -12.10 20.82 27.79
C TRP A 359 -11.19 20.03 28.73
N ASN A 360 -10.93 20.52 29.95
CA ASN A 360 -10.21 19.76 30.97
C ASN A 360 -11.03 18.54 31.45
N GLY A 361 -12.36 18.69 31.55
CA GLY A 361 -13.30 17.59 31.75
C GLY A 361 -13.22 16.53 30.65
N THR A 362 -13.29 16.97 29.40
CA THR A 362 -13.20 16.08 28.23
C THR A 362 -11.84 15.38 28.16
N ALA A 363 -10.75 16.11 28.41
CA ALA A 363 -9.41 15.55 28.45
C ALA A 363 -9.23 14.52 29.58
N THR A 364 -9.82 14.79 30.75
CA THR A 364 -9.81 13.86 31.88
C THR A 364 -10.63 12.62 31.55
N PHE A 365 -11.82 12.76 30.98
CA PHE A 365 -12.63 11.61 30.55
C PHE A 365 -11.87 10.70 29.56
N HIS A 366 -11.34 11.25 28.48
CA HIS A 366 -10.64 10.46 27.45
C HIS A 366 -9.33 9.84 27.97
N LYS A 367 -8.63 10.50 28.89
CA LYS A 367 -7.42 9.93 29.54
C LYS A 367 -7.73 8.61 30.25
N TRP A 368 -8.93 8.45 30.78
CA TRP A 368 -9.37 7.24 31.48
C TRP A 368 -9.90 6.14 30.54
N SER A 369 -9.94 6.37 29.22
CA SER A 369 -10.50 5.42 28.25
C SER A 369 -9.87 4.03 28.32
N ASN A 370 -8.54 3.93 28.41
CA ASN A 370 -7.85 2.63 28.56
C ASN A 370 -8.34 1.88 29.80
N HIS A 371 -8.44 2.55 30.94
CA HIS A 371 -8.92 1.95 32.18
C HIS A 371 -10.36 1.45 32.05
N PHE A 372 -11.24 2.15 31.33
CA PHE A 372 -12.60 1.70 31.10
C PHE A 372 -12.63 0.40 30.29
N VAL A 373 -11.95 0.36 29.15
CA VAL A 373 -11.97 -0.82 28.27
C VAL A 373 -11.22 -2.01 28.87
N ASP A 374 -10.14 -1.77 29.63
CA ASP A 374 -9.38 -2.81 30.34
C ASP A 374 -10.20 -3.47 31.46
N ASN A 375 -11.22 -2.78 31.98
CA ASN A 375 -12.17 -3.31 32.96
C ASN A 375 -13.42 -3.92 32.32
N GLY A 376 -13.40 -4.12 30.99
CA GLY A 376 -14.47 -4.78 30.25
C GLY A 376 -15.67 -3.88 29.95
N LEU A 377 -15.51 -2.56 30.00
CA LEU A 377 -16.59 -1.64 29.69
C LEU A 377 -16.68 -1.37 28.18
N TYR A 378 -17.89 -1.05 27.74
CA TYR A 378 -18.16 -0.33 26.50
C TYR A 378 -18.70 1.04 26.85
N VAL A 379 -18.25 2.11 26.20
CA VAL A 379 -18.76 3.46 26.45
C VAL A 379 -19.14 4.13 25.15
N TYR A 380 -20.40 4.57 25.06
CA TYR A 380 -20.85 5.48 24.00
C TYR A 380 -20.79 6.91 24.52
N PHE A 381 -20.16 7.80 23.78
CA PHE A 381 -20.11 9.21 24.13
C PHE A 381 -20.28 10.13 22.93
N GLU A 382 -20.82 11.32 23.18
CA GLU A 382 -21.00 12.37 22.19
C GLU A 382 -20.30 13.63 22.68
N ILE A 383 -19.62 14.32 21.76
CA ILE A 383 -19.04 15.63 21.98
C ILE A 383 -19.67 16.59 20.99
N GLY A 384 -20.41 17.55 21.53
CA GLY A 384 -20.95 18.69 20.80
C GLY A 384 -20.48 20.01 21.41
N PRO A 385 -20.96 21.15 20.90
CA PRO A 385 -20.61 22.47 21.42
C PRO A 385 -20.91 22.59 22.93
N MET A 386 -19.85 22.68 23.74
CA MET A 386 -19.94 22.75 25.22
C MET A 386 -20.76 21.61 25.85
N SER A 387 -20.70 20.41 25.27
CA SER A 387 -21.43 19.25 25.76
C SER A 387 -20.63 17.96 25.55
N LEU A 388 -20.31 17.28 26.64
CA LEU A 388 -19.85 15.89 26.65
C LEU A 388 -20.94 15.07 27.35
N ARG A 389 -21.48 14.08 26.62
CA ARG A 389 -22.45 13.12 27.13
C ARG A 389 -21.85 11.73 26.95
N ALA A 390 -21.57 11.01 28.03
CA ALA A 390 -21.25 9.59 27.98
C ALA A 390 -22.45 8.80 28.51
N ARG A 391 -23.25 8.27 27.59
CA ARG A 391 -24.47 7.51 27.89
C ARG A 391 -24.67 6.44 26.82
N PRO A 392 -24.55 5.14 27.15
CA PRO A 392 -24.13 4.58 28.44
C PRO A 392 -22.64 4.23 28.54
N PHE A 393 -22.12 4.20 29.77
CA PHE A 393 -21.13 3.21 30.17
C PHE A 393 -21.85 1.88 30.40
N VAL A 394 -21.37 0.81 29.79
CA VAL A 394 -21.99 -0.53 29.85
C VAL A 394 -21.05 -1.49 30.57
N GLY A 395 -21.51 -2.02 31.69
CA GLY A 395 -20.86 -3.09 32.45
C GLY A 395 -21.65 -4.40 32.37
N ILE A 396 -21.43 -5.19 31.32
CA ILE A 396 -22.04 -6.51 31.17
C ILE A 396 -21.47 -7.48 32.23
N GLY A 397 -22.34 -8.17 32.97
CA GLY A 397 -21.94 -9.05 34.06
C GLY A 397 -21.45 -8.31 35.31
N LYS A 398 -21.75 -7.01 35.44
CA LYS A 398 -21.41 -6.19 36.61
C LYS A 398 -22.67 -5.65 37.26
N THR A 399 -22.60 -5.42 38.56
CA THR A 399 -23.56 -4.62 39.34
C THR A 399 -23.21 -3.13 39.26
N SER A 400 -24.18 -2.26 39.59
CA SER A 400 -24.01 -0.81 39.68
C SER A 400 -22.88 -0.43 40.66
N THR A 401 -22.70 -1.20 41.74
CA THR A 401 -21.62 -1.00 42.72
C THR A 401 -20.25 -1.34 42.16
N GLU A 402 -20.14 -2.44 41.41
CA GLU A 402 -18.88 -2.81 40.74
C GLU A 402 -18.54 -1.81 39.63
N LEU A 403 -19.54 -1.40 38.84
CA LEU A 403 -19.37 -0.36 37.81
C LEU A 403 -18.94 0.97 38.43
N GLN A 404 -19.59 1.39 39.52
CA GLN A 404 -19.19 2.57 40.30
C GLN A 404 -17.74 2.46 40.74
N THR A 405 -17.33 1.29 41.26
CA THR A 405 -15.96 1.07 41.75
C THR A 405 -14.92 1.26 40.63
N VAL A 406 -15.21 0.79 39.42
CA VAL A 406 -14.36 0.99 38.25
C VAL A 406 -14.26 2.48 37.88
N LEU A 407 -15.37 3.22 37.95
CA LEU A 407 -15.44 4.63 37.53
C LEU A 407 -15.01 5.62 38.63
N GLN A 408 -14.99 5.21 39.89
CA GLN A 408 -14.73 6.09 41.03
C GLN A 408 -13.40 6.86 40.96
N PRO A 409 -12.26 6.26 40.55
CA PRO A 409 -11.00 7.00 40.43
C PRO A 409 -11.09 8.16 39.43
N PHE A 410 -11.78 7.96 38.32
CA PHE A 410 -12.05 8.98 37.31
C PHE A 410 -12.94 10.11 37.88
N LEU A 411 -14.03 9.75 38.55
CA LEU A 411 -14.95 10.74 39.17
C LEU A 411 -14.22 11.57 40.25
N ASN A 412 -13.34 10.94 41.03
CA ASN A 412 -12.51 11.63 42.01
C ASN A 412 -11.55 12.63 41.35
N GLU A 413 -10.96 12.29 40.19
CA GLU A 413 -10.09 13.21 39.45
C GLU A 413 -10.88 14.42 38.91
N LEU A 414 -12.11 14.22 38.42
CA LEU A 414 -12.99 15.32 38.02
C LEU A 414 -13.30 16.26 39.20
N SER A 415 -13.69 15.70 40.35
CA SER A 415 -13.97 16.50 41.56
C SER A 415 -12.73 17.22 42.08
N ALA A 416 -11.56 16.58 42.07
CA ALA A 416 -10.30 17.19 42.51
C ALA A 416 -9.87 18.36 41.61
N LYS A 417 -10.23 18.33 40.32
CA LYS A 417 -10.05 19.42 39.35
C LYS A 417 -11.17 20.46 39.37
N ALA A 418 -12.14 20.33 40.28
CA ALA A 418 -13.33 21.17 40.37
C ALA A 418 -14.16 21.22 39.07
N ILE A 419 -14.21 20.11 38.33
CA ILE A 419 -15.01 19.98 37.11
C ILE A 419 -16.42 19.52 37.53
N PRO A 420 -17.49 20.31 37.27
CA PRO A 420 -18.85 19.92 37.61
C PRO A 420 -19.38 18.87 36.61
N PHE A 421 -20.06 17.85 37.12
CA PHE A 421 -20.64 16.78 36.32
C PHE A 421 -21.90 16.21 36.98
N GLU A 422 -22.74 15.59 36.17
CA GLU A 422 -23.83 14.72 36.62
C GLU A 422 -23.47 13.27 36.33
N PHE A 423 -23.65 12.38 37.30
CA PHE A 423 -23.34 10.96 37.16
C PHE A 423 -24.40 10.08 37.82
N VAL A 424 -24.87 9.06 37.11
CA VAL A 424 -25.90 8.13 37.59
C VAL A 424 -25.53 6.70 37.20
N THR A 425 -25.79 5.73 38.07
CA THR A 425 -25.67 4.29 37.81
C THR A 425 -27.00 3.57 38.02
N LYS A 426 -27.21 2.47 37.29
CA LYS A 426 -28.43 1.66 37.36
C LYS A 426 -28.14 0.18 37.08
N ASP A 427 -28.79 -0.71 37.83
CA ASP A 427 -28.77 -2.16 37.61
C ASP A 427 -29.90 -2.59 36.66
N PHE A 428 -29.60 -3.59 35.83
CA PHE A 428 -30.54 -4.19 34.89
C PHE A 428 -30.53 -5.72 35.01
N PRO A 429 -31.71 -6.37 35.01
CA PRO A 429 -31.81 -7.84 35.09
C PRO A 429 -31.12 -8.56 33.92
N THR A 430 -31.14 -7.95 32.74
CA THR A 430 -30.52 -8.47 31.51
C THR A 430 -29.82 -7.35 30.73
N PHE A 431 -28.95 -7.71 29.78
CA PHE A 431 -28.41 -6.75 28.83
C PHE A 431 -29.50 -6.16 27.93
N TYR A 432 -30.53 -6.93 27.56
CA TYR A 432 -31.65 -6.40 26.78
C TYR A 432 -32.38 -5.25 27.51
N ASP A 433 -32.63 -5.39 28.81
CA ASP A 433 -33.26 -4.35 29.62
C ASP A 433 -32.41 -3.07 29.69
N LEU A 434 -31.08 -3.23 29.80
CA LEU A 434 -30.14 -2.12 29.70
C LEU A 434 -30.22 -1.47 28.33
N TYR A 435 -30.26 -2.29 27.27
CA TYR A 435 -30.21 -1.84 25.90
C TYR A 435 -31.38 -0.90 25.57
N ILE A 436 -32.60 -1.31 25.88
CA ILE A 436 -33.82 -0.53 25.60
C ILE A 436 -34.00 0.70 26.50
N ASP A 437 -33.35 0.74 27.66
CA ASP A 437 -33.44 1.87 28.60
C ASP A 437 -32.41 2.95 28.29
N LEU A 438 -31.21 2.57 27.85
CA LEU A 438 -30.08 3.49 27.73
C LEU A 438 -29.68 3.86 26.31
N PHE A 439 -29.95 3.02 25.31
CA PHE A 439 -29.70 3.37 23.90
C PHE A 439 -30.95 3.96 23.27
N GLU A 440 -30.80 5.13 22.65
CA GLU A 440 -31.89 5.87 22.00
C GLU A 440 -31.75 5.71 20.47
N PRO A 441 -32.86 5.62 19.71
CA PRO A 441 -32.80 5.72 18.26
C PRO A 441 -32.24 7.09 17.82
N GLU A 442 -31.41 7.11 16.79
CA GLU A 442 -30.86 8.35 16.24
C GLU A 442 -31.91 9.10 15.40
N GLY A 443 -31.71 10.40 15.21
CA GLY A 443 -32.55 11.19 14.31
C GLY A 443 -32.18 10.97 12.84
N ALA A 444 -33.14 10.55 12.01
CA ALA A 444 -32.91 10.37 10.58
C ALA A 444 -33.12 11.66 9.75
N GLY A 445 -32.88 11.57 8.44
CA GLY A 445 -33.32 12.57 7.47
C GLY A 445 -32.43 13.80 7.38
N ASP A 446 -31.30 13.85 8.08
CA ASP A 446 -30.31 14.93 7.99
C ASP A 446 -29.24 14.67 6.92
N ALA A 447 -28.71 15.76 6.40
CA ALA A 447 -27.57 15.74 5.50
C ALA A 447 -26.30 16.04 6.31
N ALA A 448 -25.39 15.10 6.36
CA ALA A 448 -24.09 15.26 6.99
C ALA A 448 -23.02 14.52 6.20
N LEU A 449 -21.79 14.96 6.39
CA LEU A 449 -20.59 14.25 5.99
C LEU A 449 -20.02 13.52 7.20
N THR A 450 -19.52 12.31 6.97
CA THR A 450 -19.01 11.44 8.02
C THR A 450 -17.54 11.13 7.79
N GLY A 451 -16.72 11.36 8.81
CA GLY A 451 -15.32 10.98 8.92
C GLY A 451 -15.11 10.05 10.11
N GLY A 452 -13.89 9.63 10.38
CA GLY A 452 -13.63 8.87 11.60
C GLY A 452 -12.24 8.27 11.73
N TRP A 453 -11.82 8.00 12.97
CA TRP A 453 -10.50 7.46 13.28
C TRP A 453 -10.47 6.66 14.59
N MET A 454 -9.62 5.63 14.63
CA MET A 454 -9.39 4.80 15.81
C MET A 454 -8.06 5.15 16.49
N PHE A 455 -8.09 5.29 17.82
CA PHE A 455 -6.95 5.45 18.70
C PHE A 455 -6.71 4.15 19.48
N ASN A 456 -5.48 3.64 19.44
CA ASN A 456 -5.11 2.44 20.19
C ASN A 456 -4.67 2.78 21.63
N HIS A 457 -4.45 1.75 22.43
CA HIS A 457 -4.07 1.89 23.84
C HIS A 457 -2.81 2.74 24.04
N ASP A 458 -1.80 2.59 23.17
CA ASP A 458 -0.55 3.34 23.27
C ASP A 458 -0.77 4.82 22.95
N ASP A 459 -1.62 5.13 21.97
CA ASP A 459 -1.96 6.51 21.60
C ASP A 459 -2.63 7.24 22.77
N VAL A 460 -3.62 6.61 23.42
CA VAL A 460 -4.30 7.18 24.58
C VAL A 460 -3.33 7.35 25.75
N ALA A 461 -2.46 6.37 26.00
CA ALA A 461 -1.51 6.42 27.11
C ALA A 461 -0.41 7.49 26.93
N THR A 462 0.03 7.72 25.70
CA THR A 462 1.23 8.53 25.42
C THR A 462 0.93 9.89 24.78
N ASN A 463 -0.23 10.05 24.14
CA ASN A 463 -0.56 11.24 23.35
C ASN A 463 -2.00 11.75 23.56
N ASN A 464 -2.57 11.56 24.75
CA ASN A 464 -3.91 12.05 25.08
C ASN A 464 -4.11 13.54 24.74
N ASP A 465 -3.13 14.39 25.08
CA ASP A 465 -3.23 15.83 24.81
C ASP A 465 -3.28 16.15 23.31
N GLY A 466 -2.56 15.38 22.48
CA GLY A 466 -2.61 15.49 21.04
C GLY A 466 -3.97 15.06 20.46
N ILE A 467 -4.57 14.01 21.04
CA ILE A 467 -5.92 13.56 20.68
C ILE A 467 -6.95 14.63 21.04
N ILE A 468 -6.87 15.22 22.24
CA ILE A 468 -7.76 16.31 22.65
C ILE A 468 -7.57 17.57 21.78
N ALA A 469 -6.35 17.86 21.35
CA ALA A 469 -6.11 18.93 20.38
C ALA A 469 -6.79 18.64 19.03
N ALA A 470 -6.77 17.39 18.57
CA ALA A 470 -7.50 16.99 17.38
C ALA A 470 -9.03 17.09 17.58
N PHE A 471 -9.56 16.67 18.74
CA PHE A 471 -10.98 16.84 19.09
C PHE A 471 -11.40 18.31 19.05
N LYS A 472 -10.56 19.23 19.54
CA LYS A 472 -10.79 20.67 19.42
C LYS A 472 -10.89 21.12 17.97
N THR A 473 -10.00 20.64 17.09
CA THR A 473 -10.05 20.92 15.65
C THR A 473 -11.32 20.35 15.01
N VAL A 474 -11.75 19.15 15.40
CA VAL A 474 -13.00 18.56 14.90
C VAL A 474 -14.22 19.36 15.35
N MET A 475 -14.26 19.84 16.60
CA MET A 475 -15.37 20.65 17.10
C MET A 475 -15.44 22.04 16.46
N SER A 476 -14.30 22.63 16.13
CA SER A 476 -14.22 23.97 15.53
C SER A 476 -13.19 24.02 14.41
N PRO A 477 -13.49 23.39 13.25
CA PRO A 477 -12.54 23.27 12.15
C PRO A 477 -12.34 24.60 11.40
N ARG A 478 -13.33 25.50 11.49
CA ARG A 478 -13.32 26.84 10.90
C ARG A 478 -14.22 27.76 11.76
N PRO A 479 -13.98 29.09 11.84
CA PRO A 479 -14.78 29.97 12.70
C PRO A 479 -16.30 29.99 12.46
N ASP A 480 -16.75 29.64 11.26
CA ASP A 480 -18.16 29.57 10.84
C ASP A 480 -18.75 28.15 10.91
N LEU A 481 -17.96 27.14 11.30
CA LEU A 481 -18.38 25.74 11.32
C LEU A 481 -18.24 25.14 12.72
N LEU A 482 -19.25 24.36 13.10
CA LEU A 482 -19.24 23.53 14.29
C LEU A 482 -19.35 22.07 13.86
N GLY A 483 -18.44 21.25 14.35
CA GLY A 483 -18.51 19.80 14.18
C GLY A 483 -19.26 19.12 15.32
N PHE A 484 -19.49 17.84 15.14
CA PHE A 484 -19.99 16.93 16.15
C PHE A 484 -19.17 15.64 16.12
N MET A 485 -19.00 15.00 17.27
CA MET A 485 -18.29 13.73 17.38
C MET A 485 -19.13 12.73 18.16
N VAL A 486 -19.12 11.50 17.68
CA VAL A 486 -19.60 10.32 18.40
C VAL A 486 -18.38 9.45 18.65
N GLY A 487 -18.20 8.95 19.85
CA GLY A 487 -17.09 8.10 20.21
C GLY A 487 -17.52 6.83 20.92
N HIS A 488 -16.74 5.79 20.72
CA HIS A 488 -17.00 4.44 21.18
C HIS A 488 -15.74 3.89 21.82
N LEU A 489 -15.79 3.68 23.13
CA LEU A 489 -14.68 3.08 23.88
C LEU A 489 -14.90 1.57 23.99
N PHE A 490 -14.03 0.78 23.38
CA PHE A 490 -14.06 -0.68 23.46
C PHE A 490 -12.71 -1.31 23.08
N ASN A 491 -12.45 -2.53 23.55
CA ASN A 491 -11.23 -3.29 23.21
C ASN A 491 -11.58 -4.70 22.71
N PRO A 492 -11.70 -4.92 21.39
CA PRO A 492 -12.11 -6.21 20.86
C PRO A 492 -11.01 -7.29 20.95
N GLY A 493 -9.79 -6.93 21.37
CA GLY A 493 -8.68 -7.86 21.58
C GLY A 493 -8.74 -8.62 22.91
N TYR A 494 -9.44 -8.06 23.91
CA TYR A 494 -9.59 -8.68 25.24
C TYR A 494 -10.44 -9.95 25.20
N GLY A 495 -11.59 -9.91 24.49
CA GLY A 495 -12.55 -11.02 24.41
C GLY A 495 -12.25 -12.08 23.36
N ALA A 496 -11.43 -11.77 22.34
CA ALA A 496 -11.13 -12.69 21.23
C ALA A 496 -9.74 -12.41 20.61
N PRO A 497 -8.66 -13.02 21.12
CA PRO A 497 -7.28 -12.68 20.72
C PRO A 497 -6.88 -13.17 19.30
N VAL A 498 -7.67 -14.05 18.66
CA VAL A 498 -7.40 -14.52 17.29
C VAL A 498 -8.68 -14.42 16.47
N SER A 499 -8.74 -13.43 15.58
CA SER A 499 -9.82 -13.35 14.61
C SER A 499 -9.36 -13.77 13.22
N ASN A 500 -10.10 -14.71 12.64
CA ASN A 500 -10.05 -15.07 11.23
C ASN A 500 -11.10 -14.24 10.46
N SER A 501 -10.92 -12.92 10.42
CA SER A 501 -11.75 -11.98 9.67
C SER A 501 -10.87 -11.02 8.86
N ALA A 502 -11.46 -10.39 7.86
CA ALA A 502 -10.86 -9.38 7.02
C ALA A 502 -10.91 -7.96 7.63
N THR A 503 -11.13 -7.83 8.94
CA THR A 503 -11.06 -6.53 9.63
C THR A 503 -9.61 -6.09 9.81
N HIS A 504 -9.34 -4.77 9.77
CA HIS A 504 -8.01 -4.22 10.02
C HIS A 504 -7.37 -4.79 11.31
N PRO A 505 -6.13 -5.32 11.27
CA PRO A 505 -5.51 -5.93 12.45
C PRO A 505 -5.35 -4.99 13.66
N ALA A 506 -5.18 -3.68 13.42
CA ALA A 506 -5.07 -2.67 14.48
C ALA A 506 -6.31 -2.57 15.39
N TRP A 507 -7.48 -3.06 14.96
CA TRP A 507 -8.66 -3.15 15.83
C TRP A 507 -8.39 -3.93 17.12
N ARG A 508 -7.46 -4.90 17.10
CA ARG A 508 -7.14 -5.74 18.27
C ARG A 508 -6.44 -5.00 19.40
N ASN A 509 -6.04 -3.74 19.19
CA ASN A 509 -5.48 -2.88 20.22
C ASN A 509 -6.26 -1.55 20.34
N ALA A 510 -7.47 -1.46 19.80
CA ALA A 510 -8.29 -0.27 19.86
C ALA A 510 -8.71 0.05 21.29
N THR A 511 -8.75 1.34 21.64
CA THR A 511 -9.35 1.85 22.86
C THR A 511 -10.55 2.72 22.53
N ASP A 512 -10.36 3.65 21.60
CA ASP A 512 -11.35 4.64 21.21
C ASP A 512 -11.50 4.63 19.70
N PHE A 513 -12.73 4.67 19.24
CA PHE A 513 -13.06 4.97 17.86
C PHE A 513 -14.01 6.16 17.84
N VAL A 514 -13.64 7.20 17.09
CA VAL A 514 -14.47 8.39 16.93
C VAL A 514 -14.97 8.52 15.50
N ILE A 515 -16.25 8.85 15.40
CA ILE A 515 -16.94 9.30 14.20
C ILE A 515 -16.94 10.82 14.22
N VAL A 516 -16.58 11.41 13.10
CA VAL A 516 -16.72 12.85 12.85
C VAL A 516 -18.00 13.06 12.07
N VAL A 517 -18.85 13.97 12.53
CA VAL A 517 -20.06 14.39 11.81
C VAL A 517 -19.95 15.88 11.50
N LEU A 518 -19.97 16.21 10.22
CA LEU A 518 -20.03 17.59 9.73
C LEU A 518 -21.39 17.84 9.06
N PRO A 519 -22.31 18.57 9.72
CA PRO A 519 -23.61 18.88 9.14
C PRO A 519 -23.49 19.64 7.82
N VAL A 520 -24.33 19.29 6.86
CA VAL A 520 -24.43 19.95 5.56
C VAL A 520 -25.79 20.65 5.46
N PRO A 521 -25.83 21.98 5.25
CA PRO A 521 -27.09 22.70 5.13
C PRO A 521 -27.99 22.15 4.01
N ALA A 522 -29.30 22.12 4.26
CA ALA A 522 -30.27 21.79 3.23
C ALA A 522 -30.15 22.76 2.04
N GLY A 523 -30.20 22.24 0.82
CA GLY A 523 -30.05 23.04 -0.40
C GLY A 523 -28.63 23.53 -0.68
N ALA A 524 -27.60 23.04 0.03
CA ALA A 524 -26.22 23.38 -0.25
C ALA A 524 -25.85 23.13 -1.74
N SER A 525 -25.23 24.12 -2.36
CA SER A 525 -24.71 24.01 -3.73
C SER A 525 -23.59 22.97 -3.82
N LEU A 526 -23.32 22.46 -5.03
CA LEU A 526 -22.22 21.51 -5.26
C LEU A 526 -20.86 22.07 -4.80
N ALA A 527 -20.63 23.37 -4.98
CA ALA A 527 -19.41 24.03 -4.52
C ALA A 527 -19.29 24.04 -2.98
N GLN A 528 -20.40 24.32 -2.27
CA GLN A 528 -20.43 24.24 -0.80
C GLN A 528 -20.22 22.80 -0.30
N LYS A 529 -20.84 21.82 -0.95
CA LYS A 529 -20.64 20.40 -0.61
C LYS A 529 -19.18 19.97 -0.80
N ALA A 530 -18.52 20.45 -1.85
CA ALA A 530 -17.10 20.20 -2.10
C ALA A 530 -16.18 20.88 -1.08
N ASP A 531 -16.49 22.13 -0.68
CA ASP A 531 -15.76 22.84 0.39
C ASP A 531 -15.87 22.10 1.73
N LEU A 532 -17.08 21.71 2.14
CA LEU A 532 -17.30 20.96 3.37
C LEU A 532 -16.62 19.58 3.36
N GLN A 533 -16.62 18.89 2.22
CA GLN A 533 -15.86 17.64 2.06
C GLN A 533 -14.35 17.90 2.22
N HIS A 534 -13.82 18.99 1.66
CA HIS A 534 -12.42 19.34 1.83
C HIS A 534 -12.08 19.63 3.30
N VAL A 535 -12.95 20.32 4.04
CA VAL A 535 -12.79 20.57 5.48
C VAL A 535 -12.78 19.26 6.27
N LEU A 536 -13.72 18.35 5.99
CA LEU A 536 -13.75 17.03 6.62
C LEU A 536 -12.43 16.28 6.39
N THR A 537 -12.03 16.09 5.12
CA THR A 537 -10.90 15.25 4.75
C THR A 537 -9.53 15.81 5.17
N ASN A 538 -9.32 17.12 4.96
CA ASN A 538 -8.01 17.79 5.07
C ASN A 538 -7.90 18.70 6.30
N THR A 539 -8.88 18.69 7.20
CA THR A 539 -8.79 19.44 8.46
C THR A 539 -9.23 18.58 9.63
N MET A 540 -10.46 18.08 9.61
CA MET A 540 -11.01 17.29 10.73
C MET A 540 -10.33 15.92 10.82
N ASP A 541 -10.47 15.08 9.78
CA ASP A 541 -9.90 13.73 9.78
C ASP A 541 -8.36 13.78 9.75
N GLU A 542 -7.76 14.76 9.08
CA GLU A 542 -6.30 14.91 9.08
C GLU A 542 -5.75 15.17 10.49
N ALA A 543 -6.44 15.96 11.31
CA ALA A 543 -6.03 16.19 12.70
C ALA A 543 -6.05 14.88 13.51
N LEU A 544 -7.09 14.06 13.34
CA LEU A 544 -7.20 12.75 13.99
C LEU A 544 -6.09 11.80 13.53
N ARG A 545 -5.84 11.72 12.22
CA ARG A 545 -4.75 10.91 11.64
C ARG A 545 -3.36 11.31 12.14
N LYS A 546 -3.13 12.60 12.36
CA LYS A 546 -1.86 13.10 12.92
C LYS A 546 -1.72 12.77 14.41
N ALA A 547 -2.83 12.76 15.15
CA ALA A 547 -2.84 12.40 16.57
C ALA A 547 -2.57 10.89 16.80
N SER A 548 -2.92 10.03 15.83
CA SER A 548 -2.57 8.60 15.85
C SER A 548 -2.19 8.08 14.46
N THR A 549 -0.89 7.91 14.25
CA THR A 549 -0.34 7.37 12.98
C THR A 549 -0.38 5.84 12.89
N SER A 550 -0.55 5.17 14.04
CA SER A 550 -0.71 3.73 14.21
C SER A 550 -2.18 3.28 14.18
N GLY A 551 -3.10 4.24 14.19
CA GLY A 551 -4.53 4.03 14.08
C GLY A 551 -4.99 3.50 12.74
N CYS A 552 -6.29 3.22 12.67
CA CYS A 552 -6.98 2.83 11.45
C CYS A 552 -8.37 3.49 11.46
N THR A 553 -9.23 3.16 10.51
CA THR A 553 -10.62 3.62 10.58
C THR A 553 -11.60 2.56 10.13
N TYR A 554 -12.83 2.69 10.61
CA TYR A 554 -13.90 1.75 10.36
C TYR A 554 -14.55 2.03 9.02
N VAL A 555 -14.50 1.08 8.11
CA VAL A 555 -15.02 1.24 6.73
C VAL A 555 -16.51 1.62 6.64
N ASN A 556 -17.29 1.48 7.71
CA ASN A 556 -18.69 1.90 7.74
C ASN A 556 -18.91 3.33 8.23
N GLU A 557 -17.97 3.90 8.97
CA GLU A 557 -18.08 5.18 9.69
C GLU A 557 -16.82 6.01 9.43
N ALA A 558 -16.49 6.23 8.16
CA ALA A 558 -15.25 6.90 7.77
C ALA A 558 -15.45 7.79 6.55
N ASP A 559 -14.51 8.70 6.31
CA ASP A 559 -14.46 9.47 5.08
C ASP A 559 -14.06 8.54 3.91
N PRO A 560 -14.94 8.29 2.93
CA PRO A 560 -14.61 7.41 1.82
C PRO A 560 -13.57 8.06 0.88
N TYR A 561 -13.39 9.37 0.93
CA TYR A 561 -12.49 10.11 0.05
C TYR A 561 -11.12 10.41 0.66
N GLN A 562 -10.87 9.94 1.88
CA GLN A 562 -9.58 10.12 2.51
C GLN A 562 -8.44 9.51 1.67
N PRO A 563 -7.26 10.14 1.64
CA PRO A 563 -6.10 9.57 0.97
C PRO A 563 -5.74 8.23 1.59
N ASN A 564 -5.30 7.28 0.77
CA ASN A 564 -4.86 5.95 1.21
C ASN A 564 -5.91 5.16 2.02
N TRP A 565 -7.20 5.33 1.74
CA TRP A 565 -8.29 4.58 2.40
C TRP A 565 -8.06 3.07 2.42
N GLN A 566 -7.37 2.51 1.42
CA GLN A 566 -7.04 1.08 1.36
C GLN A 566 -6.25 0.62 2.59
N SER A 567 -5.19 1.37 2.94
CA SER A 567 -4.38 1.06 4.11
C SER A 567 -5.13 1.35 5.40
N HIS A 568 -5.93 2.40 5.45
CA HIS A 568 -6.65 2.78 6.67
C HIS A 568 -7.83 1.86 6.99
N PHE A 569 -8.50 1.30 5.99
CA PHE A 569 -9.65 0.40 6.18
C PHE A 569 -9.22 -1.07 6.41
N TRP A 570 -8.15 -1.54 5.76
CA TRP A 570 -7.75 -2.96 5.83
C TRP A 570 -6.25 -3.22 6.00
N GLY A 571 -5.39 -2.22 5.85
CA GLY A 571 -3.94 -2.38 6.00
C GLY A 571 -3.38 -3.47 5.08
N ASP A 572 -2.60 -4.38 5.65
CA ASP A 572 -1.96 -5.48 4.94
C ASP A 572 -2.95 -6.53 4.38
N GLN A 573 -4.21 -6.49 4.77
CA GLN A 573 -5.23 -7.41 4.25
C GLN A 573 -5.80 -6.96 2.89
N TYR A 574 -5.67 -5.69 2.55
CA TYR A 574 -6.25 -5.11 1.33
C TYR A 574 -5.83 -5.82 0.02
N PRO A 575 -4.55 -6.19 -0.21
CA PRO A 575 -4.15 -6.90 -1.43
C PRO A 575 -4.88 -8.24 -1.62
N ILE A 576 -5.18 -8.95 -0.52
CA ILE A 576 -5.93 -10.21 -0.56
C ILE A 576 -7.38 -9.93 -0.96
N LEU A 577 -8.02 -8.95 -0.30
CA LEU A 577 -9.39 -8.54 -0.63
C LEU A 577 -9.54 -8.10 -2.08
N LYS A 578 -8.56 -7.35 -2.61
CA LYS A 578 -8.54 -6.94 -4.02
C LYS A 578 -8.41 -8.13 -4.99
N ALA A 579 -7.62 -9.14 -4.63
CA ALA A 579 -7.51 -10.36 -5.42
C ALA A 579 -8.83 -11.15 -5.39
N LEU A 580 -9.45 -11.28 -4.22
CA LEU A 580 -10.74 -11.95 -4.06
C LEU A 580 -11.87 -11.22 -4.79
N ARG A 581 -11.85 -9.89 -4.80
CA ARG A 581 -12.79 -9.10 -5.61
C ARG A 581 -12.71 -9.49 -7.07
N SER A 582 -11.50 -9.61 -7.61
CA SER A 582 -11.26 -9.99 -9.00
C SER A 582 -11.73 -11.43 -9.31
N LYS A 583 -11.73 -12.32 -8.31
CA LYS A 583 -12.27 -13.68 -8.42
C LYS A 583 -13.80 -13.70 -8.41
N TRP A 584 -14.42 -13.04 -7.43
CA TRP A 584 -15.85 -13.15 -7.17
C TRP A 584 -16.72 -12.21 -8.02
N ASP A 585 -16.14 -11.12 -8.54
CA ASP A 585 -16.81 -10.18 -9.43
C ASP A 585 -15.81 -9.47 -10.39
N PRO A 586 -15.27 -10.20 -11.39
CA PRO A 586 -14.28 -9.68 -12.34
C PRO A 586 -14.80 -8.53 -13.22
N ILE A 587 -16.12 -8.47 -13.44
CA ILE A 587 -16.77 -7.51 -14.35
C ILE A 587 -17.36 -6.29 -13.63
N GLY A 588 -17.38 -6.31 -12.29
CA GLY A 588 -17.90 -5.21 -11.47
C GLY A 588 -19.42 -5.06 -11.56
N VAL A 589 -20.15 -6.16 -11.33
CA VAL A 589 -21.61 -6.14 -11.11
C VAL A 589 -21.93 -5.29 -9.89
N PHE A 590 -21.22 -5.55 -8.79
CA PHE A 590 -21.34 -4.78 -7.55
C PHE A 590 -20.40 -3.57 -7.58
N TYR A 591 -20.82 -2.47 -6.97
CA TYR A 591 -19.96 -1.30 -6.77
C TYR A 591 -20.40 -0.58 -5.50
N ALA A 592 -19.42 -0.24 -4.68
CA ALA A 592 -19.57 0.63 -3.54
C ALA A 592 -18.33 1.54 -3.45
N VAL A 593 -18.51 2.80 -3.08
CA VAL A 593 -17.38 3.72 -2.93
C VAL A 593 -16.39 3.17 -1.89
N SER A 594 -15.11 3.29 -2.20
CA SER A 594 -13.99 2.91 -1.32
C SER A 594 -14.09 1.50 -0.72
N THR A 595 -14.36 0.54 -1.61
CA THR A 595 -14.36 -0.91 -1.31
C THR A 595 -13.35 -1.64 -2.20
N PRO A 596 -12.90 -2.85 -1.85
CA PRO A 596 -11.81 -3.52 -2.58
C PRO A 596 -12.06 -3.60 -4.08
N GLY A 597 -11.16 -3.06 -4.90
CA GLY A 597 -11.20 -3.13 -6.35
C GLY A 597 -12.07 -2.05 -7.03
N THR A 598 -12.57 -1.05 -6.29
CA THR A 598 -13.36 0.04 -6.88
C THR A 598 -12.54 1.27 -7.27
N GLU A 599 -11.23 1.30 -7.00
CA GLU A 599 -10.33 2.42 -7.37
C GLU A 599 -10.31 2.77 -8.86
N GLY A 600 -10.64 1.78 -9.71
CA GLY A 600 -10.74 1.96 -11.16
C GLY A 600 -12.08 2.54 -11.63
N TRP A 601 -13.00 2.83 -10.72
CA TRP A 601 -14.34 3.33 -10.99
C TRP A 601 -14.50 4.74 -10.47
N GLU A 602 -15.25 5.56 -11.22
CA GLU A 602 -15.57 6.93 -10.86
C GLU A 602 -17.04 7.21 -11.14
N VAL A 603 -17.65 8.04 -10.29
CA VAL A 603 -18.93 8.66 -10.57
C VAL A 603 -18.65 10.02 -11.18
N ILE A 604 -18.99 10.19 -12.46
CA ILE A 604 -18.81 11.40 -13.25
C ILE A 604 -20.17 12.06 -13.51
N GLU A 605 -20.17 13.18 -14.26
CA GLU A 605 -21.39 13.93 -14.60
C GLU A 605 -22.18 14.32 -13.34
N ASP A 606 -21.51 15.02 -12.43
CA ASP A 606 -22.08 15.54 -11.18
C ASP A 606 -22.81 14.46 -10.36
N GLY A 607 -22.18 13.31 -10.16
CA GLY A 607 -22.71 12.26 -9.29
C GLY A 607 -23.69 11.28 -9.95
N THR A 608 -23.97 11.43 -11.24
CA THR A 608 -25.02 10.64 -11.90
C THR A 608 -24.50 9.40 -12.63
N ARG A 609 -23.29 9.42 -13.19
CA ARG A 609 -22.84 8.35 -14.10
C ARG A 609 -21.64 7.57 -13.57
N LEU A 610 -21.83 6.29 -13.29
CA LEU A 610 -20.80 5.37 -12.82
C LEU A 610 -20.04 4.76 -14.00
N CYS A 611 -18.73 4.96 -14.03
CA CYS A 611 -17.86 4.54 -15.11
C CYS A 611 -16.56 3.93 -14.61
N ARG A 612 -16.15 2.83 -15.23
CA ARG A 612 -14.83 2.24 -15.05
C ARG A 612 -13.85 2.89 -16.01
N LYS A 613 -12.71 3.39 -15.51
CA LYS A 613 -11.59 3.82 -16.35
C LYS A 613 -11.07 2.63 -17.14
N LEU A 614 -11.16 2.73 -18.46
CA LEU A 614 -10.46 1.82 -19.34
C LEU A 614 -9.02 2.33 -19.46
N LYS A 615 -8.06 1.49 -19.12
CA LYS A 615 -6.67 1.75 -19.51
C LYS A 615 -6.67 1.96 -21.02
N HIS A 616 -5.97 2.98 -21.54
CA HIS A 616 -5.89 3.27 -22.98
C HIS A 616 -5.59 1.98 -23.76
N GLY A 617 -6.65 1.33 -24.22
CA GLY A 617 -6.61 0.26 -25.19
C GLY A 617 -6.68 0.94 -26.54
N HIS A 618 -5.63 0.81 -27.34
CA HIS A 618 -5.85 0.68 -28.77
C HIS A 618 -6.86 -0.45 -28.95
N GLY A 619 -8.05 -0.08 -29.45
CA GLY A 619 -9.22 -0.94 -29.57
C GLY A 619 -8.89 -2.25 -30.24
N GLY A 620 -9.50 -3.32 -29.73
CA GLY A 620 -9.46 -4.63 -30.35
C GLY A 620 -10.28 -4.63 -31.64
N SER A 621 -9.66 -5.12 -32.70
CA SER A 621 -10.33 -6.00 -33.65
C SER A 621 -9.52 -7.29 -33.71
N HIS A 622 -10.22 -8.39 -33.93
CA HIS A 622 -9.73 -9.76 -33.86
C HIS A 622 -8.51 -10.04 -34.75
N ASP A 623 -7.79 -11.07 -34.31
CA ASP A 623 -6.79 -11.89 -35.02
C ASP A 623 -5.39 -11.32 -35.28
N GLY A 624 -4.39 -12.06 -34.79
CA GLY A 624 -2.99 -11.99 -35.23
C GLY A 624 -1.98 -11.56 -34.15
N ASP A 625 -1.01 -12.44 -33.91
CA ASP A 625 0.37 -12.13 -33.48
C ASP A 625 0.69 -11.99 -31.98
N GLY A 626 1.16 -13.10 -31.41
CA GLY A 626 1.70 -13.24 -30.05
C GLY A 626 2.89 -12.34 -29.68
N CYS A 627 3.43 -11.55 -30.60
CA CYS A 627 4.50 -10.58 -30.31
C CYS A 627 3.98 -9.32 -29.61
N ALA A 628 2.72 -8.92 -29.86
CA ALA A 628 2.11 -7.72 -29.27
C ALA A 628 1.60 -7.91 -27.83
N SER A 629 1.46 -9.16 -27.37
CA SER A 629 1.06 -9.50 -25.99
C SER A 629 2.20 -9.24 -24.99
N TRP A 630 3.41 -9.69 -25.34
CA TRP A 630 4.59 -9.49 -24.49
C TRP A 630 4.95 -8.00 -24.33
N LEU A 631 4.89 -7.21 -25.40
CA LEU A 631 5.11 -5.75 -25.35
C LEU A 631 4.09 -5.03 -24.45
N ARG A 632 2.81 -5.43 -24.49
CA ARG A 632 1.75 -4.87 -23.64
C ARG A 632 1.93 -5.25 -22.17
N HIS A 633 2.42 -6.45 -21.89
CA HIS A 633 2.71 -6.89 -20.53
C HIS A 633 3.91 -6.13 -19.95
N LEU A 634 4.95 -5.89 -20.75
CA LEU A 634 6.14 -5.09 -20.40
C LEU A 634 5.79 -3.62 -20.11
N LEU A 635 4.93 -3.02 -20.93
CA LEU A 635 4.44 -1.65 -20.82
C LEU A 635 3.34 -1.45 -19.75
N GLY A 636 2.92 -2.53 -19.06
CA GLY A 636 1.94 -2.50 -17.96
C GLY A 636 2.54 -2.59 -16.56
N ILE A 637 3.85 -2.82 -16.44
CA ILE A 637 4.59 -2.92 -15.16
C ILE A 637 4.79 -1.53 -14.54
N HIS A 638 4.77 -1.35 -13.21
CA HIS A 638 5.06 -0.05 -12.57
C HIS A 638 6.41 0.52 -13.00
N VAL A 639 6.51 1.84 -13.20
CA VAL A 639 7.71 2.50 -13.76
C VAL A 639 8.97 2.19 -12.93
N GLU A 640 8.85 2.13 -11.60
CA GLU A 640 9.93 1.71 -10.68
C GLU A 640 10.52 0.34 -11.08
N LYS A 641 9.65 -0.65 -11.28
CA LYS A 641 10.07 -2.01 -11.64
C LYS A 641 10.71 -2.08 -13.03
N ARG A 642 10.32 -1.19 -13.96
CA ARG A 642 10.94 -1.12 -15.29
C ARG A 642 12.37 -0.60 -15.23
N ILE A 643 12.64 0.37 -14.35
CA ILE A 643 13.97 0.94 -14.13
C ILE A 643 14.87 -0.09 -13.45
N LEU A 644 14.37 -0.77 -12.41
CA LEU A 644 15.09 -1.86 -11.74
C LEU A 644 15.46 -2.99 -12.71
N PHE A 645 14.51 -3.39 -13.57
CA PHE A 645 14.76 -4.42 -14.58
C PHE A 645 15.69 -3.93 -15.71
N ALA A 646 15.62 -2.66 -16.11
CA ALA A 646 16.60 -2.07 -17.02
C ALA A 646 18.02 -2.17 -16.45
N GLY A 647 18.17 -1.81 -15.17
CA GLY A 647 19.45 -1.92 -14.47
C GLY A 647 19.98 -3.34 -14.50
N PHE A 648 19.15 -4.31 -14.11
CA PHE A 648 19.49 -5.73 -14.17
C PHE A 648 19.95 -6.19 -15.56
N LEU A 649 19.15 -5.92 -16.62
CA LEU A 649 19.45 -6.37 -17.98
C LEU A 649 20.73 -5.76 -18.54
N ILE A 650 20.95 -4.47 -18.28
CA ILE A 650 22.13 -3.75 -18.76
C ILE A 650 23.38 -4.29 -18.06
N THR A 651 23.36 -4.45 -16.74
CA THR A 651 24.51 -5.00 -16.01
C THR A 651 24.78 -6.45 -16.39
N LEU A 652 23.74 -7.27 -16.56
CA LEU A 652 23.86 -8.64 -17.07
C LEU A 652 24.61 -8.69 -18.41
N SER A 653 24.27 -7.77 -19.32
CA SER A 653 24.92 -7.66 -20.64
C SER A 653 26.41 -7.34 -20.54
N PHE A 654 26.80 -6.45 -19.61
CA PHE A 654 28.21 -6.12 -19.37
C PHE A 654 29.01 -7.27 -18.74
N SER A 655 28.35 -8.16 -18.01
CA SER A 655 29.00 -9.18 -17.18
C SER A 655 29.28 -10.50 -17.89
N PHE A 656 28.59 -10.81 -18.99
CA PHE A 656 28.85 -12.03 -19.79
C PHE A 656 30.32 -12.17 -20.22
N THR A 657 31.03 -11.07 -20.49
CA THR A 657 32.41 -11.12 -20.99
C THR A 657 33.47 -10.96 -19.91
N GLN A 658 33.11 -10.66 -18.67
CA GLN A 658 34.07 -10.24 -17.62
C GLN A 658 34.94 -11.38 -17.07
N VAL A 659 34.39 -12.59 -17.00
CA VAL A 659 35.18 -13.80 -16.65
C VAL A 659 35.93 -14.34 -17.88
N PRO A 660 35.28 -14.52 -19.07
CA PRO A 660 35.96 -14.99 -20.28
C PRO A 660 37.15 -14.14 -20.75
N ILE A 661 37.07 -12.81 -20.60
CA ILE A 661 38.09 -11.90 -21.13
C ILE A 661 39.48 -12.15 -20.53
N PHE A 662 39.57 -12.52 -19.25
CA PHE A 662 40.85 -12.84 -18.61
C PHE A 662 41.51 -14.05 -19.30
N TYR A 663 40.72 -15.09 -19.57
CA TYR A 663 41.18 -16.30 -20.25
C TYR A 663 41.54 -16.04 -21.72
N VAL A 664 40.79 -15.19 -22.43
CA VAL A 664 41.14 -14.75 -23.80
C VAL A 664 42.53 -14.10 -23.82
N PHE A 665 42.81 -13.19 -22.88
CA PHE A 665 44.12 -12.55 -22.79
C PHE A 665 45.22 -13.56 -22.47
N HIS A 666 44.94 -14.56 -21.63
CA HIS A 666 45.88 -15.63 -21.32
C HIS A 666 46.26 -16.46 -22.55
N LEU A 667 45.27 -16.85 -23.36
CA LEU A 667 45.50 -17.56 -24.62
C LEU A 667 46.25 -16.71 -25.65
N MET A 668 45.89 -15.43 -25.78
CA MET A 668 46.57 -14.52 -26.71
C MET A 668 48.04 -14.29 -26.31
N GLU A 669 48.33 -14.11 -25.03
CA GLU A 669 49.70 -13.95 -24.54
C GLU A 669 50.50 -15.25 -24.70
N CYS A 670 49.86 -16.40 -24.51
CA CYS A 670 50.47 -17.69 -24.78
C CYS A 670 50.91 -17.81 -26.26
N ASP A 671 50.06 -17.39 -27.19
CA ASP A 671 50.40 -17.36 -28.62
C ASP A 671 51.53 -16.35 -28.91
N VAL A 672 51.54 -15.17 -28.28
CA VAL A 672 52.62 -14.18 -28.40
C VAL A 672 53.95 -14.74 -27.87
N PHE A 673 53.93 -15.40 -26.72
CA PHE A 673 55.12 -15.98 -26.10
C PHE A 673 55.79 -17.02 -27.01
N TYR A 674 55.01 -17.91 -27.63
CA TYR A 674 55.53 -18.94 -28.55
C TYR A 674 55.79 -18.43 -29.98
N SER A 675 55.34 -17.21 -30.33
CA SER A 675 55.71 -16.57 -31.60
C SER A 675 57.15 -16.03 -31.60
N ASN A 676 57.78 -15.90 -30.43
CA ASN A 676 59.17 -15.48 -30.30
C ASN A 676 60.12 -16.67 -30.56
N PRO A 677 61.01 -16.61 -31.57
CA PRO A 677 61.92 -17.70 -31.91
C PRO A 677 62.94 -18.04 -30.82
N ASN A 678 63.11 -17.19 -29.79
CA ASN A 678 63.99 -17.44 -28.65
C ASN A 678 63.38 -18.39 -27.59
N HIS A 679 62.10 -18.74 -27.70
CA HIS A 679 61.45 -19.69 -26.80
C HIS A 679 61.28 -21.06 -27.48
N ALA A 680 61.80 -22.12 -26.84
CA ALA A 680 61.67 -23.48 -27.37
C ALA A 680 60.19 -23.94 -27.37
N PRO A 681 59.76 -24.73 -28.38
CA PRO A 681 58.41 -25.31 -28.42
C PRO A 681 58.13 -26.16 -27.18
N TYR A 682 56.92 -26.05 -26.63
CA TYR A 682 56.49 -26.83 -25.46
C TYR A 682 56.46 -28.34 -25.77
N THR A 683 57.15 -29.14 -24.96
CA THR A 683 57.25 -30.61 -25.11
C THR A 683 56.93 -31.40 -23.83
N GLY A 684 56.45 -30.72 -22.77
CA GLY A 684 56.11 -31.35 -21.49
C GLY A 684 54.68 -31.91 -21.44
N PRO A 685 54.34 -32.75 -20.43
CA PRO A 685 52.97 -33.11 -20.13
C PRO A 685 52.29 -31.98 -19.32
N GLY A 686 51.21 -31.40 -19.86
CA GLY A 686 50.46 -30.30 -19.24
C GLY A 686 49.97 -29.25 -20.24
N ASP A 687 49.32 -28.19 -19.75
CA ASP A 687 48.91 -27.05 -20.60
C ASP A 687 50.14 -26.22 -21.00
N ARG A 688 50.33 -26.04 -22.31
CA ARG A 688 51.41 -25.23 -22.89
C ARG A 688 51.41 -23.78 -22.39
N CYS A 689 50.27 -23.27 -21.93
CA CYS A 689 50.10 -21.90 -21.45
C CYS A 689 50.34 -21.73 -19.93
N SER A 690 50.49 -22.83 -19.18
CA SER A 690 50.75 -22.82 -17.73
C SER A 690 52.21 -22.50 -17.38
N ARG A 691 52.68 -21.31 -17.76
CA ARG A 691 54.02 -20.77 -17.46
C ARG A 691 53.92 -19.42 -16.76
N ASN A 692 54.80 -19.19 -15.77
CA ASN A 692 54.82 -17.95 -15.00
C ASN A 692 55.06 -16.72 -15.87
N GLU A 693 55.84 -16.84 -16.94
CA GLU A 693 56.14 -15.76 -17.88
C GLU A 693 54.89 -15.35 -18.68
N ILE A 694 54.08 -16.32 -19.10
CA ILE A 694 52.80 -16.08 -19.79
C ILE A 694 51.79 -15.48 -18.81
N ALA A 695 51.72 -15.97 -17.57
CA ALA A 695 50.86 -15.42 -16.53
C ALA A 695 51.23 -13.95 -16.21
N ALA A 696 52.53 -13.62 -16.13
CA ALA A 696 53.01 -12.26 -15.93
C ALA A 696 52.70 -11.34 -17.13
N GLY A 697 52.86 -11.82 -18.35
CA GLY A 697 52.45 -11.11 -19.57
C GLY A 697 50.94 -10.85 -19.61
N THR A 698 50.13 -11.86 -19.30
CA THR A 698 48.67 -11.78 -19.21
C THR A 698 48.26 -10.71 -18.20
N ALA A 699 48.85 -10.73 -17.00
CA ALA A 699 48.59 -9.75 -15.95
C ALA A 699 48.96 -8.33 -16.40
N THR A 700 50.05 -8.16 -17.14
CA THR A 700 50.48 -6.86 -17.69
C THR A 700 49.45 -6.33 -18.70
N GLN A 701 49.06 -7.14 -19.69
CA GLN A 701 48.12 -6.73 -20.73
C GLN A 701 46.72 -6.46 -20.16
N PHE A 702 46.29 -7.25 -19.17
CA PHE A 702 45.04 -7.04 -18.46
C PHE A 702 45.08 -5.80 -17.57
N SER A 703 46.22 -5.48 -16.96
CA SER A 703 46.41 -4.23 -16.20
C SER A 703 46.30 -3.00 -17.11
N ILE A 704 46.88 -3.05 -18.32
CA ILE A 704 46.75 -1.98 -19.33
C ILE A 704 45.28 -1.81 -19.75
N LEU A 705 44.57 -2.92 -19.93
CA LEU A 705 43.12 -2.90 -20.20
C LEU A 705 42.35 -2.25 -19.04
N GLY A 706 42.65 -2.59 -17.78
CA GLY A 706 42.03 -2.01 -16.60
C GLY A 706 42.28 -0.50 -16.44
N MET A 707 43.52 -0.05 -16.66
CA MET A 707 43.89 1.37 -16.64
C MET A 707 43.16 2.16 -17.71
N SER A 708 43.17 1.67 -18.95
CA SER A 708 42.49 2.33 -20.08
C SER A 708 40.97 2.34 -19.91
N THR A 709 40.38 1.27 -19.36
CA THR A 709 38.94 1.20 -19.03
C THR A 709 38.56 2.24 -17.98
N THR A 710 39.35 2.37 -16.91
CA THR A 710 39.09 3.35 -15.84
C THR A 710 39.18 4.79 -16.36
N PHE A 711 40.21 5.07 -17.17
CA PHE A 711 40.39 6.39 -17.77
C PHE A 711 39.23 6.75 -18.71
N CYS A 712 38.89 5.87 -19.64
CA CYS A 712 37.79 6.09 -20.58
C CYS A 712 36.42 6.13 -19.88
N GLY A 713 36.21 5.29 -18.86
CA GLY A 713 35.01 5.28 -18.02
C GLY A 713 34.81 6.56 -17.22
N THR A 714 35.90 7.19 -16.78
CA THR A 714 35.84 8.50 -16.11
C THR A 714 35.36 9.58 -17.08
N ILE A 715 35.87 9.60 -18.30
CA ILE A 715 35.40 10.53 -19.34
C ILE A 715 33.94 10.23 -19.70
N ASN A 716 33.56 8.95 -19.76
CA ASN A 716 32.20 8.51 -20.02
C ASN A 716 31.18 9.04 -19.02
N LEU A 717 31.54 9.19 -17.73
CA LEU A 717 30.68 9.83 -16.74
C LEU A 717 30.25 11.24 -17.17
N PHE A 718 31.20 12.07 -17.58
CA PHE A 718 30.95 13.44 -18.02
C PHE A 718 30.16 13.47 -19.33
N VAL A 719 30.50 12.60 -20.29
CA VAL A 719 29.78 12.48 -21.56
C VAL A 719 28.33 12.05 -21.32
N ALA A 720 28.09 11.03 -20.49
CA ALA A 720 26.76 10.53 -20.18
C ALA A 720 25.89 11.59 -19.46
N GLY A 721 26.46 12.31 -18.49
CA GLY A 721 25.79 13.43 -17.82
C GLY A 721 25.42 14.55 -18.78
N TRP A 722 26.34 14.94 -19.68
CA TRP A 722 26.07 15.91 -20.74
C TRP A 722 24.97 15.43 -21.70
N MET A 723 25.00 14.17 -22.13
CA MET A 723 23.97 13.60 -23.01
C MET A 723 22.60 13.54 -22.34
N ALA A 724 22.53 13.25 -21.04
CA ALA A 724 21.28 13.24 -20.28
C ALA A 724 20.64 14.64 -20.23
N LYS A 725 21.46 15.69 -20.01
CA LYS A 725 21.01 17.09 -20.03
C LYS A 725 20.64 17.57 -21.43
N ARG A 726 21.37 17.16 -22.47
CA ARG A 726 21.18 17.66 -23.84
C ARG A 726 20.07 16.95 -24.62
N PHE A 727 19.97 15.63 -24.49
CA PHE A 727 19.08 14.79 -25.30
C PHE A 727 18.01 14.05 -24.47
N GLY A 728 18.08 14.18 -23.14
CA GLY A 728 17.18 13.53 -22.19
C GLY A 728 17.75 12.20 -21.67
N PRO A 729 17.42 11.79 -20.43
CA PRO A 729 17.99 10.60 -19.80
C PRO A 729 17.73 9.31 -20.55
N ARG A 730 16.56 9.15 -21.19
CA ARG A 730 16.24 7.96 -21.99
C ARG A 730 17.16 7.81 -23.20
N ALA A 731 17.42 8.90 -23.93
CA ALA A 731 18.30 8.88 -25.09
C ALA A 731 19.76 8.64 -24.67
N ALA A 732 20.19 9.26 -23.56
CA ALA A 732 21.49 8.99 -22.98
C ALA A 732 21.64 7.50 -22.60
N LEU A 733 20.65 6.91 -21.92
CA LEU A 733 20.69 5.49 -21.53
C LEU A 733 20.75 4.55 -22.73
N MET A 734 20.03 4.86 -23.82
CA MET A 734 20.12 4.09 -25.06
C MET A 734 21.53 4.11 -25.67
N VAL A 735 22.22 5.25 -25.61
CA VAL A 735 23.61 5.35 -26.08
C VAL A 735 24.55 4.57 -25.17
N GLN A 736 24.32 4.63 -23.85
CA GLN A 736 25.07 3.85 -22.87
C GLN A 736 24.89 2.34 -23.00
N THR A 737 23.89 1.85 -23.74
CA THR A 737 23.70 0.41 -24.02
C THR A 737 24.05 0.01 -25.45
N PHE A 738 23.82 0.88 -26.44
CA PHE A 738 24.08 0.57 -27.85
C PHE A 738 25.57 0.61 -28.20
N VAL A 739 26.30 1.59 -27.70
CA VAL A 739 27.74 1.74 -27.99
C VAL A 739 28.57 0.58 -27.41
N PRO A 740 28.29 0.04 -26.21
CA PRO A 740 28.87 -1.23 -25.77
C PRO A 740 28.63 -2.42 -26.70
N ALA A 741 27.51 -2.47 -27.45
CA ALA A 741 27.32 -3.51 -28.45
C ALA A 741 28.37 -3.42 -29.56
N ILE A 742 28.68 -2.20 -30.01
CA ILE A 742 29.75 -1.95 -31.00
C ILE A 742 31.11 -2.37 -30.41
N ARG A 743 31.37 -2.04 -29.14
CA ARG A 743 32.59 -2.45 -28.44
C ARG A 743 32.75 -3.97 -28.47
N VAL A 744 31.71 -4.71 -28.07
CA VAL A 744 31.73 -6.17 -28.00
C VAL A 744 31.84 -6.79 -29.40
N ALA A 745 31.17 -6.22 -30.41
CA ALA A 745 31.32 -6.67 -31.80
C ALA A 745 32.77 -6.58 -32.29
N THR A 746 33.46 -5.48 -31.98
CA THR A 746 34.89 -5.33 -32.28
C THR A 746 35.77 -6.28 -31.46
N GLN A 747 35.41 -6.56 -30.20
CA GLN A 747 36.11 -7.54 -29.38
C GLN A 747 35.97 -8.98 -29.92
N ILE A 748 34.83 -9.35 -30.52
CA ILE A 748 34.68 -10.64 -31.21
C ILE A 748 35.73 -10.79 -32.32
N LEU A 749 35.98 -9.73 -33.10
CA LEU A 749 37.05 -9.71 -34.11
C LEU A 749 38.43 -9.87 -33.47
N GLY A 750 38.65 -9.26 -32.31
CA GLY A 750 39.86 -9.44 -31.50
C GLY A 750 40.09 -10.90 -31.09
N VAL A 751 39.04 -11.58 -30.61
CA VAL A 751 39.10 -13.01 -30.25
C VAL A 751 39.46 -13.88 -31.46
N VAL A 752 38.90 -13.57 -32.63
CA VAL A 752 39.18 -14.30 -33.87
C VAL A 752 40.61 -14.03 -34.38
N ALA A 753 41.12 -12.81 -34.22
CA ALA A 753 42.47 -12.45 -34.65
C ALA A 753 43.56 -13.14 -33.81
N GLY A 754 43.35 -13.28 -32.49
CA GLY A 754 44.31 -13.91 -31.59
C GLY A 754 45.65 -13.14 -31.44
N GLY A 755 46.54 -13.65 -30.58
CA GLY A 755 47.88 -13.09 -30.37
C GLY A 755 47.93 -11.59 -30.09
N GLN A 756 49.01 -10.93 -30.54
CA GLN A 756 49.26 -9.50 -30.32
C GLN A 756 48.17 -8.61 -30.95
N ALA A 757 47.68 -8.99 -32.14
CA ALA A 757 46.65 -8.24 -32.84
C ALA A 757 45.33 -8.23 -32.05
N GLY A 758 44.94 -9.37 -31.48
CA GLY A 758 43.78 -9.48 -30.59
C GLY A 758 43.91 -8.60 -29.35
N ILE A 759 45.06 -8.62 -28.67
CA ILE A 759 45.35 -7.81 -27.48
C ILE A 759 45.17 -6.30 -27.77
N ILE A 760 45.76 -5.82 -28.87
CA ILE A 760 45.67 -4.42 -29.28
C ILE A 760 44.20 -4.03 -29.58
N ILE A 761 43.46 -4.88 -30.29
CA ILE A 761 42.05 -4.63 -30.60
C ILE A 761 41.26 -4.44 -29.29
N PHE A 762 41.42 -5.34 -28.31
CA PHE A 762 40.74 -5.23 -27.02
C PHE A 762 41.09 -3.96 -26.25
N GLN A 763 42.36 -3.56 -26.23
CA GLN A 763 42.79 -2.32 -25.58
C GLN A 763 42.24 -1.08 -26.28
N CYS A 764 42.29 -1.02 -27.62
CA CYS A 764 41.74 0.10 -28.39
C CYS A 764 40.22 0.22 -28.24
N THR A 765 39.50 -0.90 -28.04
CA THR A 765 38.04 -0.86 -27.82
C THR A 765 37.65 -0.09 -26.55
N GLN A 766 38.57 0.18 -25.61
CA GLN A 766 38.26 1.03 -24.46
C GLN A 766 37.93 2.47 -24.85
N LEU A 767 38.47 2.98 -25.96
CA LEU A 767 38.11 4.32 -26.46
C LEU A 767 36.61 4.43 -26.82
N ILE A 768 35.99 3.33 -27.26
CA ILE A 768 34.55 3.26 -27.55
C ILE A 768 33.74 3.50 -26.27
N THR A 769 34.27 3.12 -25.10
CA THR A 769 33.58 3.26 -23.81
C THR A 769 33.41 4.71 -23.36
N VAL A 770 34.16 5.66 -23.93
CA VAL A 770 33.99 7.10 -23.67
C VAL A 770 32.57 7.56 -23.97
N VAL A 771 31.96 7.03 -25.04
CA VAL A 771 30.62 7.43 -25.46
C VAL A 771 29.55 6.58 -24.78
N GLY A 772 29.82 5.29 -24.55
CA GLY A 772 28.89 4.40 -23.85
C GLY A 772 29.60 3.33 -23.03
N GLY A 773 29.35 3.31 -21.72
CA GLY A 773 30.12 2.47 -20.80
C GLY A 773 29.41 2.19 -19.47
N PRO A 774 30.02 1.31 -18.65
CA PRO A 774 29.44 0.85 -17.39
C PRO A 774 29.21 1.99 -16.39
N VAL A 775 30.11 2.98 -16.36
CA VAL A 775 30.03 4.12 -15.43
C VAL A 775 28.90 5.07 -15.85
N GLY A 776 28.76 5.32 -17.15
CA GLY A 776 27.74 6.21 -17.70
C GLY A 776 26.32 5.69 -17.55
N TYR A 777 26.05 4.39 -17.75
CA TYR A 777 24.68 3.87 -17.57
C TYR A 777 24.24 3.91 -16.11
N ILE A 778 25.14 3.64 -15.15
CA ILE A 778 24.84 3.71 -13.71
C ILE A 778 24.40 5.12 -13.34
N LEU A 779 25.14 6.13 -13.80
CA LEU A 779 24.79 7.54 -13.60
C LEU A 779 23.40 7.85 -14.17
N VAL A 780 23.15 7.50 -15.44
CA VAL A 780 21.89 7.83 -16.12
C VAL A 780 20.70 7.07 -15.51
N ALA A 781 20.88 5.82 -15.08
CA ALA A 781 19.86 5.04 -14.39
C ALA A 781 19.50 5.65 -13.02
N ASN A 782 20.49 6.14 -12.26
CA ASN A 782 20.28 6.86 -11.01
C ASN A 782 19.56 8.21 -11.22
N ILE A 783 19.92 8.95 -12.28
CA ILE A 783 19.20 10.19 -12.67
C ILE A 783 17.72 9.88 -12.94
N ILE A 784 17.43 8.84 -13.74
CA ILE A 784 16.04 8.44 -14.05
C ILE A 784 15.29 8.02 -12.78
N ALA A 785 15.92 7.28 -11.87
CA ALA A 785 15.30 6.89 -10.61
C ALA A 785 15.04 8.09 -9.68
N GLY A 786 15.94 9.08 -9.63
CA GLY A 786 15.77 10.28 -8.82
C GLY A 786 14.60 11.17 -9.27
N GLU A 787 14.39 11.28 -10.58
CA GLU A 787 13.30 12.07 -11.16
C GLU A 787 11.92 11.40 -11.05
N VAL A 788 11.89 10.06 -11.07
CA VAL A 788 10.63 9.29 -11.11
C VAL A 788 10.13 8.90 -9.72
N VAL A 789 10.98 8.94 -8.69
CA VAL A 789 10.67 8.44 -7.34
C VAL A 789 10.60 9.60 -6.33
N GLU A 790 9.57 9.55 -5.47
CA GLU A 790 9.36 10.49 -4.37
C GLU A 790 10.54 10.53 -3.37
N PRO A 791 10.92 11.71 -2.83
CA PRO A 791 12.10 11.90 -1.99
C PRO A 791 12.23 10.90 -0.83
N VAL A 792 11.13 10.57 -0.17
CA VAL A 792 11.09 9.67 1.00
C VAL A 792 11.49 8.24 0.64
N ARG A 793 11.29 7.80 -0.62
CA ARG A 793 11.59 6.44 -1.09
C ARG A 793 12.89 6.34 -1.90
N ARG A 794 13.57 7.45 -2.19
CA ARG A 794 14.78 7.48 -3.05
C ARG A 794 15.92 6.62 -2.51
N THR A 795 16.25 6.71 -1.22
CA THR A 795 17.35 5.93 -0.63
C THR A 795 17.09 4.41 -0.75
N ALA A 796 15.85 3.97 -0.55
CA ALA A 796 15.48 2.57 -0.69
C ALA A 796 15.53 2.12 -2.16
N VAL A 797 15.05 2.94 -3.10
CA VAL A 797 15.10 2.61 -4.53
C VAL A 797 16.52 2.62 -5.09
N PHE A 798 17.39 3.53 -4.64
CA PHE A 798 18.81 3.48 -5.00
C PHE A 798 19.49 2.21 -4.48
N GLY A 799 19.17 1.78 -3.25
CA GLY A 799 19.63 0.49 -2.71
C GLY A 799 19.12 -0.71 -3.52
N MET A 800 17.84 -0.74 -3.87
CA MET A 800 17.26 -1.80 -4.71
C MET A 800 17.84 -1.81 -6.13
N LEU A 801 18.07 -0.64 -6.73
CA LEU A 801 18.67 -0.51 -8.06
C LEU A 801 20.11 -1.01 -8.07
N GLN A 802 20.90 -0.67 -7.05
CA GLN A 802 22.24 -1.20 -6.85
C GLN A 802 22.22 -2.73 -6.66
N GLY A 803 21.23 -3.25 -5.92
CA GLY A 803 21.01 -4.69 -5.78
C GLY A 803 20.68 -5.37 -7.12
N CYS A 804 19.86 -4.75 -7.97
CA CYS A 804 19.56 -5.25 -9.31
C CYS A 804 20.78 -5.25 -10.24
N PHE A 805 21.65 -4.23 -10.15
CA PHE A 805 22.94 -4.26 -10.86
C PHE A 805 23.78 -5.46 -10.43
N MET A 806 23.93 -5.67 -9.12
CA MET A 806 24.71 -6.79 -8.58
C MET A 806 24.12 -8.16 -8.94
N LEU A 807 22.79 -8.28 -9.01
CA LEU A 807 22.14 -9.51 -9.45
C LEU A 807 22.43 -9.81 -10.93
N GLY A 808 22.35 -8.78 -11.78
CA GLY A 808 22.73 -8.90 -13.19
C GLY A 808 24.19 -9.30 -13.35
N GLN A 809 25.07 -8.69 -12.55
CA GLN A 809 26.48 -8.99 -12.52
C GLN A 809 26.77 -10.45 -12.14
N GLY A 810 26.13 -10.95 -11.07
CA GLY A 810 26.31 -12.31 -10.60
C GLY A 810 25.85 -13.35 -11.62
N ILE A 811 24.67 -13.16 -12.21
CA ILE A 811 24.18 -14.07 -13.26
C ILE A 811 25.08 -14.00 -14.50
N GLY A 812 25.54 -12.82 -14.90
CA GLY A 812 26.41 -12.63 -16.06
C GLY A 812 27.78 -13.28 -15.90
N TYR A 813 28.37 -13.22 -14.70
CA TYR A 813 29.64 -13.89 -14.40
C TYR A 813 29.53 -15.41 -14.51
N LEU A 814 28.50 -15.99 -13.89
CA LEU A 814 28.27 -17.44 -13.94
C LEU A 814 27.98 -17.91 -15.37
N SER A 815 26.99 -17.29 -16.02
CA SER A 815 26.57 -17.69 -17.36
C SER A 815 27.66 -17.43 -18.39
N GLY A 816 28.38 -16.31 -18.32
CA GLY A 816 29.54 -16.02 -19.16
C GLY A 816 30.66 -17.06 -19.00
N GLY A 817 30.95 -17.45 -17.75
CA GLY A 817 31.84 -18.55 -17.39
C GLY A 817 31.46 -19.87 -18.08
N MET A 818 30.25 -20.34 -17.79
CA MET A 818 29.73 -21.61 -18.32
C MET A 818 29.61 -21.63 -19.84
N ILE A 819 29.20 -20.52 -20.46
CA ILE A 819 29.09 -20.43 -21.93
C ILE A 819 30.47 -20.59 -22.58
N GLY A 820 31.52 -20.03 -21.97
CA GLY A 820 32.89 -20.18 -22.48
C GLY A 820 33.41 -21.60 -22.36
N ASP A 821 33.17 -22.26 -21.22
CA ASP A 821 33.60 -23.64 -21.00
C ASP A 821 32.89 -24.64 -21.92
N ILE A 822 31.56 -24.51 -22.07
CA ILE A 822 30.75 -25.50 -22.80
C ILE A 822 30.80 -25.26 -24.31
N TRP A 823 30.77 -24.00 -24.75
CA TRP A 823 30.58 -23.65 -26.17
C TRP A 823 31.75 -22.89 -26.79
N GLY A 824 32.83 -22.68 -26.03
CA GLY A 824 34.06 -22.05 -26.48
C GLY A 824 34.11 -20.53 -26.24
N ILE A 825 35.34 -20.02 -26.13
CA ILE A 825 35.63 -18.68 -25.59
C ILE A 825 35.06 -17.50 -26.39
N ARG A 826 34.67 -17.72 -27.64
CA ARG A 826 34.03 -16.71 -28.49
C ARG A 826 32.56 -16.47 -28.14
N ARG A 827 31.84 -17.50 -27.68
CA ARG A 827 30.38 -17.47 -27.49
C ARG A 827 29.89 -16.49 -26.43
N PRO A 828 30.59 -16.28 -25.29
CA PRO A 828 30.19 -15.26 -24.32
C PRO A 828 30.12 -13.85 -24.91
N PHE A 829 31.01 -13.51 -25.85
CA PHE A 829 31.02 -12.22 -26.53
C PHE A 829 29.85 -12.07 -27.52
N GLU A 830 29.48 -13.14 -28.24
CA GLU A 830 28.31 -13.13 -29.13
C GLU A 830 27.00 -12.98 -28.34
N VAL A 831 26.89 -13.66 -27.19
CA VAL A 831 25.74 -13.54 -26.29
C VAL A 831 25.66 -12.13 -25.70
N ALA A 832 26.78 -11.56 -25.27
CA ALA A 832 26.84 -10.18 -24.79
C ALA A 832 26.40 -9.17 -25.86
N PHE A 833 26.85 -9.34 -27.11
CA PHE A 833 26.42 -8.50 -28.23
C PHE A 833 24.90 -8.52 -28.42
N CYS A 834 24.29 -9.70 -28.49
CA CYS A 834 22.83 -9.84 -28.59
C CYS A 834 22.11 -9.25 -27.38
N SER A 835 22.65 -9.46 -26.17
CA SER A 835 22.08 -8.94 -24.92
C SER A 835 22.07 -7.40 -24.88
N PHE A 836 23.11 -6.73 -25.40
CA PHE A 836 23.14 -5.27 -25.49
C PHE A 836 22.12 -4.71 -26.48
N LEU A 837 21.89 -5.39 -27.61
CA LEU A 837 20.84 -4.99 -28.56
C LEU A 837 19.44 -5.14 -27.95
N LEU A 838 19.20 -6.23 -27.22
CA LEU A 838 17.96 -6.45 -26.47
C LEU A 838 17.77 -5.41 -25.37
N SER A 839 18.82 -5.07 -24.63
CA SER A 839 18.79 -4.04 -23.59
C SER A 839 18.49 -2.66 -24.18
N THR A 840 19.10 -2.32 -25.32
CA THR A 840 18.83 -1.05 -26.03
C THR A 840 17.38 -0.97 -26.50
N LEU A 841 16.85 -2.07 -27.04
CA LEU A 841 15.44 -2.17 -27.42
C LEU A 841 14.52 -2.04 -26.20
N TYR A 842 14.86 -2.69 -25.09
CA TYR A 842 14.13 -2.59 -23.82
C TYR A 842 14.10 -1.14 -23.30
N VAL A 843 15.23 -0.45 -23.28
CA VAL A 843 15.30 0.96 -22.86
C VAL A 843 14.42 1.85 -23.74
N ARG A 844 14.44 1.63 -25.06
CA ARG A 844 13.63 2.41 -26.01
C ARG A 844 12.12 2.22 -25.79
N LEU A 845 11.70 1.02 -25.39
CA LEU A 845 10.29 0.65 -25.24
C LEU A 845 9.77 0.92 -23.83
N ALA A 846 10.53 0.56 -22.78
CA ALA A 846 10.04 0.46 -21.41
C ALA A 846 10.35 1.68 -20.53
N ILE A 847 11.39 2.46 -20.83
CA ILE A 847 11.81 3.61 -20.01
C ILE A 847 11.03 4.87 -20.41
N PRO A 848 10.46 5.62 -19.44
CA PRO A 848 9.68 6.83 -19.72
C PRO A 848 10.53 7.92 -20.39
N TYR A 849 9.88 8.76 -21.18
CA TYR A 849 10.51 9.98 -21.67
C TYR A 849 10.44 11.06 -20.60
N ILE A 850 11.60 11.62 -20.25
CA ILE A 850 11.73 12.78 -19.35
C ILE A 850 12.25 13.91 -20.22
N ALA A 851 11.56 15.04 -20.23
CA ALA A 851 11.94 16.19 -21.06
C ALA A 851 13.28 16.76 -20.55
N PRO A 852 14.25 17.08 -21.43
CA PRO A 852 15.52 17.67 -21.02
C PRO A 852 15.35 18.99 -20.23
N GLU A 853 14.27 19.70 -20.49
CA GLU A 853 13.93 21.00 -19.88
C GLU A 853 13.65 20.90 -18.37
N THR A 854 13.13 19.77 -17.89
CA THR A 854 12.90 19.55 -16.45
C THR A 854 14.20 19.33 -15.68
N LEU A 855 15.30 19.03 -16.38
CA LEU A 855 16.64 18.90 -15.81
C LEU A 855 17.45 20.20 -15.92
N SER A 856 16.92 21.25 -16.57
CA SER A 856 17.64 22.48 -16.90
C SER A 856 16.97 23.77 -16.40
N SER A 857 15.90 23.70 -15.60
CA SER A 857 15.16 24.90 -15.13
C SER A 857 15.94 25.82 -14.16
N GLY A 858 17.21 25.51 -13.84
CA GLY A 858 18.07 26.33 -12.98
C GLY A 858 19.14 27.19 -13.69
N SER A 859 19.38 27.09 -15.00
CA SER A 859 20.51 27.84 -15.62
C SER A 859 20.19 28.55 -16.94
N LYS A 860 20.42 29.87 -16.97
CA LYS A 860 20.36 30.70 -18.19
C LYS A 860 21.49 30.31 -19.16
N PRO A 861 21.27 30.38 -20.49
CA PRO A 861 22.26 29.95 -21.47
C PRO A 861 23.35 31.02 -21.63
N SER A 862 24.59 30.73 -21.23
CA SER A 862 25.74 31.56 -21.59
C SER A 862 26.95 30.76 -22.08
N SER A 863 27.25 30.97 -23.37
CA SER A 863 28.47 30.73 -24.17
C SER A 863 29.40 29.53 -23.89
N LYS A 864 29.44 28.63 -24.87
CA LYS A 864 30.56 27.89 -25.48
C LYS A 864 31.73 27.43 -24.59
N GLY A 865 31.75 26.11 -24.38
CA GLY A 865 32.94 25.26 -24.65
C GLY A 865 33.83 24.93 -23.45
N ALA A 866 33.94 23.63 -23.16
CA ALA A 866 34.84 22.97 -22.20
C ALA A 866 34.75 23.37 -20.71
N ALA A 867 34.47 24.63 -20.35
CA ALA A 867 34.41 25.07 -18.95
C ALA A 867 33.20 24.50 -18.19
N GLU A 868 32.06 24.32 -18.86
CA GLU A 868 30.85 23.70 -18.30
C GLU A 868 31.03 22.19 -18.10
N PHE A 869 31.83 21.55 -18.96
CA PHE A 869 32.15 20.12 -18.90
C PHE A 869 32.98 19.76 -17.65
N PHE A 870 33.89 20.65 -17.22
CA PHE A 870 34.73 20.46 -16.03
C PHE A 870 34.22 21.17 -14.76
N ALA A 871 33.06 21.85 -14.82
CA ALA A 871 32.48 22.56 -13.67
C ALA A 871 32.36 21.70 -12.39
N PRO A 872 32.02 20.39 -12.44
CA PRO A 872 31.95 19.55 -11.25
C PRO A 872 33.28 19.39 -10.50
N LEU A 873 34.43 19.54 -11.17
CA LEU A 873 35.75 19.39 -10.52
C LEU A 873 36.12 20.58 -9.63
N ARG A 874 35.42 21.71 -9.74
CA ARG A 874 35.67 22.89 -8.89
C ARG A 874 35.33 22.64 -7.41
N ILE A 875 34.48 21.66 -7.12
CA ILE A 875 34.12 21.28 -5.74
C ILE A 875 35.29 20.68 -4.96
N LEU A 876 36.31 20.16 -5.66
CA LEU A 876 37.51 19.57 -5.06
C LEU A 876 38.55 20.63 -4.65
N ALA A 877 38.35 21.89 -5.02
CA ALA A 877 39.22 22.98 -4.61
C ALA A 877 39.03 23.28 -3.10
N PRO A 878 40.12 23.58 -2.36
CA PRO A 878 40.04 23.82 -0.92
C PRO A 878 39.14 25.02 -0.60
N GLN A 879 38.12 24.78 0.21
CA GLN A 879 37.14 25.80 0.60
C GLN A 879 37.72 26.64 1.75
N LYS A 880 37.60 27.97 1.67
CA LYS A 880 37.99 28.84 2.78
C LYS A 880 36.85 28.87 3.78
N VAL A 881 37.09 28.39 5.00
CA VAL A 881 36.13 28.37 6.10
C VAL A 881 36.64 29.35 7.16
N VAL A 882 35.80 30.31 7.52
CA VAL A 882 36.09 31.27 8.59
C VAL A 882 35.48 30.71 9.87
N LEU A 883 36.31 30.40 10.86
CA LEU A 883 35.82 29.91 12.15
C LEU A 883 35.23 31.06 12.97
N GLY A 884 34.37 30.74 13.95
CA GLY A 884 33.75 31.73 14.84
C GLY A 884 34.74 32.60 15.65
N SER A 885 36.03 32.27 15.65
CA SER A 885 37.13 33.06 16.19
C SER A 885 37.74 34.09 15.22
N GLY A 886 37.23 34.18 13.98
CA GLY A 886 37.72 35.10 12.93
C GLY A 886 38.93 34.59 12.13
N VAL A 887 39.46 33.39 12.43
CA VAL A 887 40.58 32.80 11.69
C VAL A 887 40.08 32.11 10.42
N VAL A 888 40.64 32.49 9.27
CA VAL A 888 40.34 31.89 7.96
C VAL A 888 41.22 30.66 7.74
N MET A 889 40.64 29.46 7.76
CA MET A 889 41.33 28.21 7.44
C MET A 889 40.91 27.67 6.08
N LYS A 890 41.85 27.04 5.36
CA LYS A 890 41.53 26.29 4.14
C LYS A 890 41.12 24.87 4.53
N HIS A 891 39.87 24.52 4.28
CA HIS A 891 39.28 23.22 4.55
C HIS A 891 39.46 22.31 3.33
N TYR A 892 40.26 21.27 3.49
CA TYR A 892 40.53 20.25 2.48
C TYR A 892 39.61 19.02 2.64
N GLY A 893 38.55 19.13 3.45
CA GLY A 893 37.71 17.99 3.82
C GLY A 893 37.10 17.24 2.63
N VAL A 894 36.65 17.96 1.59
CA VAL A 894 36.09 17.31 0.38
C VAL A 894 37.17 16.56 -0.40
N LEU A 895 38.39 17.09 -0.48
CA LEU A 895 39.53 16.42 -1.12
C LEU A 895 39.90 15.13 -0.37
N PHE A 896 40.02 15.20 0.97
CA PHE A 896 40.33 14.03 1.79
C PHE A 896 39.18 13.02 1.85
N LEU A 897 37.92 13.47 1.78
CA LEU A 897 36.76 12.60 1.65
C LEU A 897 36.79 11.86 0.32
N CYS A 898 37.06 12.55 -0.80
CA CYS A 898 37.23 11.92 -2.09
C CYS A 898 38.43 10.96 -2.11
N ALA A 899 39.54 11.30 -1.45
CA ALA A 899 40.68 10.41 -1.29
C ALA A 899 40.33 9.18 -0.43
N GLY A 900 39.57 9.34 0.64
CA GLY A 900 39.12 8.26 1.51
C GLY A 900 38.11 7.34 0.84
N VAL A 901 37.15 7.88 0.09
CA VAL A 901 36.22 7.11 -0.75
C VAL A 901 36.97 6.40 -1.86
N PHE A 902 37.93 7.06 -2.52
CA PHE A 902 38.79 6.44 -3.53
C PHE A 902 39.59 5.27 -2.95
N LEU A 903 40.25 5.44 -1.79
CA LEU A 903 40.99 4.37 -1.12
C LEU A 903 40.07 3.24 -0.60
N GLY A 904 38.86 3.58 -0.14
CA GLY A 904 37.85 2.61 0.28
C GLY A 904 37.34 1.77 -0.89
N VAL A 905 36.95 2.40 -2.00
CA VAL A 905 36.54 1.73 -3.24
C VAL A 905 37.71 0.90 -3.81
N LEU A 906 38.93 1.42 -3.77
CA LEU A 906 40.14 0.69 -4.17
C LEU A 906 40.33 -0.58 -3.34
N ALA A 907 40.06 -0.54 -2.04
CA ALA A 907 40.17 -1.71 -1.17
C ALA A 907 39.05 -2.73 -1.42
N THR A 908 37.80 -2.29 -1.60
CA THR A 908 36.64 -3.17 -1.70
C THR A 908 36.40 -3.75 -3.10
N ASP A 909 36.79 -3.05 -4.17
CA ASP A 909 36.58 -3.52 -5.55
C ASP A 909 37.72 -4.40 -6.10
N TYR A 910 38.92 -4.31 -5.52
CA TYR A 910 40.05 -5.17 -5.91
C TYR A 910 40.11 -6.49 -5.15
N ALA A 911 39.48 -6.60 -3.97
CA ALA A 911 39.49 -7.83 -3.18
C ALA A 911 38.90 -9.04 -3.94
N PRO A 912 37.76 -8.94 -4.66
CA PRO A 912 37.24 -10.05 -5.46
C PRO A 912 38.17 -10.47 -6.60
N LEU A 913 38.85 -9.51 -7.23
CA LEU A 913 39.82 -9.77 -8.31
C LEU A 913 41.06 -10.49 -7.76
N LEU A 914 41.58 -10.06 -6.62
CA LEU A 914 42.72 -10.71 -5.95
C LEU A 914 42.37 -12.13 -5.49
N ILE A 915 41.16 -12.33 -4.97
CA ILE A 915 40.64 -13.66 -4.59
C ILE A 915 40.51 -14.55 -5.83
N GLN A 916 40.00 -14.04 -6.94
CA GLN A 916 39.90 -14.77 -8.21
C GLN A 916 41.29 -15.15 -8.75
N MET A 917 42.25 -14.24 -8.71
CA MET A 917 43.64 -14.49 -9.13
C MET A 917 44.32 -15.53 -8.24
N TYR A 918 44.13 -15.43 -6.92
CA TYR A 918 44.66 -16.41 -5.96
C TYR A 918 44.03 -17.80 -6.14
N ALA A 919 42.70 -17.87 -6.32
CA ALA A 919 42.00 -19.12 -6.54
C ALA A 919 42.42 -19.82 -7.84
N THR A 920 42.67 -19.04 -8.89
CA THR A 920 43.18 -19.57 -10.16
C THR A 920 44.62 -20.06 -10.02
N ALA A 921 45.48 -19.31 -9.32
CA ALA A 921 46.91 -19.60 -9.22
C ALA A 921 47.26 -20.73 -8.22
N VAL A 922 46.50 -20.87 -7.12
CA VAL A 922 46.79 -21.82 -6.03
C VAL A 922 45.89 -23.03 -6.06
N PHE A 923 44.63 -22.89 -6.49
CA PHE A 923 43.62 -23.95 -6.45
C PHE A 923 43.14 -24.39 -7.84
N GLU A 924 43.79 -23.94 -8.92
CA GLU A 924 43.50 -24.31 -10.31
C GLU A 924 42.03 -24.10 -10.73
N PHE A 925 41.39 -23.03 -10.25
CA PHE A 925 39.99 -22.74 -10.61
C PHE A 925 39.85 -22.46 -12.11
N HIS A 926 38.91 -23.15 -12.76
CA HIS A 926 38.60 -22.98 -14.19
C HIS A 926 37.58 -21.83 -14.40
N GLN A 927 37.19 -21.55 -15.65
CA GLN A 927 36.30 -20.43 -15.97
C GLN A 927 34.95 -20.53 -15.23
N GLY A 928 34.38 -21.74 -15.16
CA GLY A 928 33.15 -22.04 -14.44
C GLY A 928 33.27 -21.88 -12.92
N ASP A 929 34.39 -22.32 -12.33
CA ASP A 929 34.63 -22.20 -10.88
C ASP A 929 34.77 -20.74 -10.45
N ASN A 930 35.55 -19.97 -11.21
CA ASN A 930 35.67 -18.52 -11.02
C ASN A 930 34.34 -17.79 -11.29
N GLY A 931 33.57 -18.25 -12.28
CA GLY A 931 32.22 -17.76 -12.54
C GLY A 931 31.28 -18.00 -11.37
N PHE A 932 31.32 -19.17 -10.75
CA PHE A 932 30.53 -19.51 -9.56
C PHE A 932 30.95 -18.70 -8.34
N LEU A 933 32.27 -18.54 -8.14
CA LEU A 933 32.87 -17.75 -7.07
C LEU A 933 32.40 -16.29 -7.10
N MET A 934 32.54 -15.64 -8.25
CA MET A 934 32.18 -14.24 -8.44
C MET A 934 30.66 -14.04 -8.46
N SER A 935 29.91 -15.02 -8.95
CA SER A 935 28.45 -15.04 -8.91
C SER A 935 27.91 -15.14 -7.49
N GLY A 936 28.47 -16.03 -6.67
CA GLY A 936 28.08 -16.18 -5.26
C GLY A 936 28.24 -14.89 -4.47
N PHE A 937 29.36 -14.19 -4.65
CA PHE A 937 29.61 -12.89 -4.03
C PHE A 937 28.57 -11.83 -4.44
N ALA A 938 28.31 -11.70 -5.75
CA ALA A 938 27.41 -10.68 -6.28
C ALA A 938 25.92 -10.97 -5.98
N CYS A 939 25.47 -12.21 -6.11
CA CYS A 939 24.08 -12.63 -5.85
C CYS A 939 23.70 -12.46 -4.37
N MET A 940 24.63 -12.71 -3.45
CA MET A 940 24.39 -12.55 -2.02
C MET A 940 24.31 -11.07 -1.62
N ARG A 941 25.20 -10.21 -2.14
CA ARG A 941 25.09 -8.75 -1.95
C ARG A 941 23.80 -8.20 -2.56
N ALA A 942 23.39 -8.74 -3.72
CA ALA A 942 22.11 -8.39 -4.34
C ALA A 942 20.92 -8.78 -3.45
N ALA A 943 20.89 -10.01 -2.92
CA ALA A 943 19.85 -10.45 -2.01
C ALA A 943 19.77 -9.58 -0.75
N PHE A 944 20.92 -9.20 -0.21
CA PHE A 944 20.99 -8.27 0.91
C PHE A 944 20.40 -6.90 0.57
N LEU A 945 20.84 -6.26 -0.52
CA LEU A 945 20.39 -4.92 -0.92
C LEU A 945 18.91 -4.88 -1.33
N ILE A 946 18.39 -5.96 -1.92
CA ILE A 946 17.01 -6.05 -2.40
C ILE A 946 16.04 -6.39 -1.25
N LEU A 947 16.41 -7.30 -0.34
CA LEU A 947 15.47 -7.86 0.65
C LEU A 947 15.67 -7.35 2.08
N LEU A 948 16.93 -7.15 2.50
CA LEU A 948 17.30 -6.92 3.91
C LEU A 948 17.63 -5.45 4.17
N PHE A 949 18.39 -4.81 3.30
CA PHE A 949 18.85 -3.43 3.45
C PHE A 949 17.71 -2.41 3.67
N PRO A 950 16.59 -2.44 2.92
CA PRO A 950 15.48 -1.52 3.16
C PRO A 950 14.87 -1.68 4.55
N ARG A 951 14.83 -2.92 5.07
CA ARG A 951 14.29 -3.23 6.40
C ARG A 951 15.26 -2.81 7.50
N ILE A 952 16.56 -3.03 7.34
CA ILE A 952 17.58 -2.72 8.33
C ILE A 952 17.73 -1.21 8.54
N ILE A 953 17.78 -0.40 7.48
CA ILE A 953 17.86 1.07 7.60
C ILE A 953 16.61 1.62 8.29
N SER A 954 15.42 1.12 7.92
CA SER A 954 14.18 1.55 8.56
C SER A 954 14.13 1.23 10.06
N SER A 955 14.74 0.12 10.48
CA SER A 955 14.79 -0.29 11.89
C SER A 955 15.93 0.39 12.66
N GLY A 956 17.09 0.60 12.02
CA GLY A 956 18.25 1.28 12.61
C GLY A 956 17.99 2.76 12.89
N ARG A 957 17.29 3.46 11.99
CA ARG A 957 16.84 4.84 12.22
C ARG A 957 15.90 4.95 13.41
N ARG A 958 14.95 4.00 13.54
CA ARG A 958 14.05 3.92 14.71
C ARG A 958 14.80 3.67 16.02
N TRP A 959 15.85 2.84 16.00
CA TRP A 959 16.66 2.55 17.18
C TRP A 959 17.59 3.71 17.60
N TYR A 960 18.21 4.41 16.64
CA TYR A 960 19.12 5.52 16.93
C TYR A 960 18.39 6.75 17.48
N LEU A 961 17.21 7.07 16.92
CA LEU A 961 16.32 8.13 17.41
C LEU A 961 15.85 7.88 18.86
N ALA A 962 15.74 6.61 19.28
CA ALA A 962 15.41 6.24 20.65
C ALA A 962 16.55 6.49 21.67
N ARG A 963 17.79 6.74 21.22
CA ARG A 963 18.97 7.00 22.09
C ARG A 963 19.40 8.47 22.17
N GLY A 964 19.08 9.30 21.17
CA GLY A 964 19.44 10.74 21.13
C GLY A 964 18.82 11.58 22.25
N SER A 965 17.68 11.13 22.80
CA SER A 965 16.93 11.84 23.85
C SER A 965 17.57 11.83 25.26
N ARG A 966 18.75 11.22 25.45
CA ARG A 966 19.38 11.08 26.78
C ARG A 966 20.48 12.08 27.13
N VAL A 967 20.94 12.94 26.20
CA VAL A 967 22.16 13.76 26.44
C VAL A 967 21.93 15.27 26.50
N GLU A 968 20.90 15.86 25.90
CA GLU A 968 20.72 17.32 25.94
C GLU A 968 19.78 17.78 27.06
N ARG A 969 20.29 17.78 28.29
CA ARG A 969 19.71 18.54 29.41
C ARG A 969 20.82 19.30 30.15
N ARG A 970 21.48 20.24 29.47
CA ARG A 970 22.25 21.33 30.11
C ARG A 970 22.72 22.37 29.09
N GLU A 971 21.95 23.44 28.92
CA GLU A 971 22.39 24.85 29.10
C GLU A 971 21.38 25.82 28.46
N GLU A 972 21.19 26.92 29.16
CA GLU A 972 20.07 27.86 29.07
C GLU A 972 20.55 29.22 28.51
N THR A 973 19.61 29.96 27.89
CA THR A 973 19.54 31.44 27.77
C THR A 973 20.46 32.22 26.81
N ARG A 974 19.89 32.70 25.68
CA ARG A 974 19.79 34.15 25.32
C ARG A 974 18.98 34.37 24.01
N PRO A 975 18.35 35.55 23.81
CA PRO A 975 17.29 35.74 22.82
C PRO A 975 17.84 36.23 21.47
N ARG A 976 17.25 35.82 20.33
CA ARG A 976 17.34 36.59 19.08
C ARG A 976 16.24 36.31 18.05
N SER A 977 15.95 37.38 17.32
CA SER A 977 14.85 37.70 16.42
C SER A 977 14.71 36.82 15.17
N ARG A 978 13.45 36.68 14.72
CA ARG A 978 13.01 36.21 13.40
C ARG A 978 13.61 37.03 12.24
N SER A 979 13.92 36.36 11.12
CA SER A 979 13.62 36.80 9.74
C SER A 979 13.70 35.62 8.74
N MET A 980 12.79 35.63 7.77
CA MET A 980 12.57 34.66 6.68
C MET A 980 13.68 34.61 5.63
N LEU A 981 13.79 33.48 4.88
CA LEU A 981 13.69 33.35 3.41
C LEU A 981 13.65 31.84 3.03
N VAL A 982 12.56 31.35 2.41
CA VAL A 982 12.26 31.07 0.97
C VAL A 982 12.57 29.62 0.54
N THR A 983 11.54 28.97 -0.02
CA THR A 983 11.33 27.51 -0.05
C THR A 983 11.23 26.94 -1.48
N ASN A 984 11.88 27.53 -2.48
CA ASN A 984 11.75 27.10 -3.88
C ASN A 984 13.04 26.43 -4.42
N PRO A 985 12.98 25.28 -5.12
CA PRO A 985 14.16 24.55 -5.62
C PRO A 985 14.96 25.23 -6.75
N GLU A 986 14.45 26.34 -7.32
CA GLU A 986 15.07 27.03 -8.46
C GLU A 986 16.21 27.99 -8.08
N GLU A 987 16.46 28.23 -6.79
CA GLU A 987 17.54 29.14 -6.32
C GLU A 987 18.82 28.44 -5.83
N LEU A 988 18.90 27.10 -5.96
CA LEU A 988 20.11 26.33 -5.64
C LEU A 988 21.09 26.19 -6.83
N GLU A 989 20.80 26.83 -7.96
CA GLU A 989 21.77 27.02 -9.05
C GLU A 989 21.84 28.49 -9.46
N ALA A 990 22.80 29.24 -8.93
CA ALA A 990 23.34 30.41 -9.60
C ALA A 990 24.86 30.25 -9.81
N PRO A 991 25.39 30.56 -11.01
CA PRO A 991 26.75 30.23 -11.40
C PRO A 991 27.78 31.18 -10.76
N MET A 992 29.00 30.69 -10.52
CA MET A 992 30.11 31.59 -10.20
C MET A 992 30.47 32.47 -11.41
N GLY A 993 30.10 33.74 -11.31
CA GLY A 993 30.64 34.86 -12.07
C GLY A 993 30.33 36.18 -11.35
N SER A 994 31.38 36.88 -10.93
CA SER A 994 31.45 38.17 -10.21
C SER A 994 30.95 38.20 -8.75
N PHE A 995 31.91 38.33 -7.84
CA PHE A 995 31.72 38.98 -6.54
C PHE A 995 31.43 40.47 -6.76
N ALA A 996 30.35 40.98 -6.20
CA ALA A 996 30.29 42.33 -5.63
C ALA A 996 29.24 42.35 -4.52
N GLU A 997 29.72 42.55 -3.30
CA GLU A 997 29.04 43.13 -2.14
C GLU A 997 27.65 42.64 -1.76
N GLN A 998 27.58 41.70 -0.80
CA GLN A 998 26.77 41.91 0.41
C GLN A 998 27.11 40.91 1.53
N GLU A 999 27.11 41.44 2.76
CA GLU A 999 27.51 40.84 4.04
C GLU A 999 26.66 39.64 4.48
N PRO A 1000 27.17 38.78 5.40
CA PRO A 1000 26.56 37.50 5.74
C PRO A 1000 25.49 37.62 6.83
N VAL A 1001 24.39 36.87 6.69
CA VAL A 1001 23.46 36.61 7.80
C VAL A 1001 23.53 35.13 8.18
N GLY A 1002 23.61 34.90 9.50
CA GLY A 1002 24.10 33.70 10.14
C GLY A 1002 23.23 32.44 10.05
N SER A 1003 23.92 31.34 10.34
CA SER A 1003 23.58 29.93 10.27
C SER A 1003 22.38 29.47 11.11
N SER A 1004 21.54 28.61 10.53
CA SER A 1004 20.63 27.71 11.25
C SER A 1004 21.20 26.29 11.30
N GLU A 1005 21.56 25.82 12.50
CA GLU A 1005 21.47 24.41 12.92
C GLU A 1005 20.43 24.40 14.06
N ALA A 1006 19.55 23.43 14.26
CA ALA A 1006 19.61 22.01 13.94
C ALA A 1006 18.20 21.43 13.69
N LYS A 1007 18.04 20.67 12.59
CA LYS A 1007 17.11 19.52 12.51
C LYS A 1007 17.39 18.57 11.33
N ASP A 1008 18.58 18.61 10.74
CA ASP A 1008 19.01 17.68 9.68
C ASP A 1008 20.19 16.78 10.11
N ASP A 1009 20.62 16.83 11.38
CA ASP A 1009 21.87 16.17 11.77
C ASP A 1009 21.73 14.77 12.43
N GLU A 1010 20.52 14.28 12.69
CA GLU A 1010 20.35 13.00 13.42
C GLU A 1010 20.29 11.75 12.52
N GLY A 1011 19.83 11.88 11.26
CA GLY A 1011 19.84 10.77 10.29
C GLY A 1011 21.23 10.47 9.74
N THR A 1012 22.05 11.51 9.59
CA THR A 1012 23.38 11.47 8.99
C THR A 1012 24.40 10.76 9.90
N GLN A 1013 24.22 10.85 11.22
CA GLN A 1013 25.13 10.25 12.21
C GLN A 1013 25.02 8.73 12.29
N PHE A 1014 23.81 8.16 12.22
CA PHE A 1014 23.62 6.71 12.13
C PHE A 1014 24.19 6.16 10.81
N ASP A 1015 23.92 6.84 9.70
CA ASP A 1015 24.38 6.44 8.38
C ASP A 1015 25.94 6.48 8.32
N LEU A 1016 26.59 7.47 8.95
CA LEU A 1016 28.05 7.53 9.10
C LEU A 1016 28.61 6.47 10.05
N PHE A 1017 27.93 6.17 11.16
CA PHE A 1017 28.33 5.11 12.09
C PHE A 1017 28.26 3.73 11.45
N PHE A 1018 27.15 3.41 10.79
CA PHE A 1018 26.95 2.16 10.05
C PHE A 1018 28.03 1.98 8.98
N LEU A 1019 28.33 3.04 8.22
CA LEU A 1019 29.33 3.02 7.17
C LEU A 1019 30.74 2.76 7.73
N ARG A 1020 31.13 3.43 8.83
CA ARG A 1020 32.45 3.21 9.48
C ARG A 1020 32.62 1.79 10.01
N ILE A 1021 31.61 1.24 10.68
CA ILE A 1021 31.68 -0.12 11.24
C ILE A 1021 31.68 -1.16 10.13
N SER A 1022 30.89 -0.96 9.07
CA SER A 1022 30.85 -1.88 7.93
C SER A 1022 32.21 -2.01 7.24
N LEU A 1023 32.96 -0.91 7.07
CA LEU A 1023 34.29 -0.90 6.46
C LEU A 1023 35.34 -1.65 7.30
N VAL A 1024 35.30 -1.49 8.64
CA VAL A 1024 36.25 -2.18 9.53
C VAL A 1024 36.00 -3.68 9.56
N VAL A 1025 34.73 -4.09 9.57
CA VAL A 1025 34.34 -5.51 9.53
C VAL A 1025 34.71 -6.14 8.19
N ASP A 1026 34.44 -5.45 7.08
CA ASP A 1026 34.79 -5.92 5.73
C ASP A 1026 36.31 -6.09 5.57
N GLY A 1027 37.10 -5.14 6.08
CA GLY A 1027 38.56 -5.24 6.11
C GLY A 1027 39.10 -6.41 6.94
N ALA A 1028 38.51 -6.67 8.12
CA ALA A 1028 38.93 -7.78 9.00
C ALA A 1028 38.62 -9.15 8.38
N LEU A 1029 37.44 -9.31 7.76
CA LEU A 1029 37.06 -10.54 7.07
C LEU A 1029 37.88 -10.77 5.80
N THR A 1030 38.20 -9.70 5.07
CA THR A 1030 39.06 -9.78 3.87
C THR A 1030 40.48 -10.20 4.28
N MET A 1031 40.96 -9.80 5.45
CA MET A 1031 42.21 -10.30 6.01
C MET A 1031 42.12 -11.79 6.38
N CYS A 1032 40.98 -12.28 6.86
CA CYS A 1032 40.79 -13.71 7.18
C CYS A 1032 40.87 -14.62 5.94
N THR A 1033 40.48 -14.15 4.75
CA THR A 1033 40.57 -14.96 3.52
C THR A 1033 42.01 -15.19 3.07
N ALA A 1034 42.96 -14.33 3.50
CA ALA A 1034 44.39 -14.52 3.24
C ALA A 1034 45.00 -15.74 3.97
N PHE A 1035 44.30 -16.30 4.96
CA PHE A 1035 44.71 -17.51 5.69
C PHE A 1035 44.04 -18.79 5.17
N ALA A 1036 43.40 -18.74 3.99
CA ALA A 1036 42.75 -19.89 3.38
C ALA A 1036 43.77 -20.94 2.91
N THR A 1037 43.77 -22.12 3.53
CA THR A 1037 44.63 -23.25 3.13
C THR A 1037 43.99 -24.22 2.14
N GLU A 1038 42.67 -24.21 1.97
CA GLU A 1038 41.90 -25.15 1.14
C GLU A 1038 40.92 -24.38 0.25
N GLY A 1039 40.63 -24.87 -0.96
CA GLY A 1039 39.78 -24.16 -1.93
C GLY A 1039 38.35 -23.85 -1.42
N TRP A 1040 37.80 -24.68 -0.52
CA TRP A 1040 36.48 -24.44 0.08
C TRP A 1040 36.48 -23.29 1.10
N HIS A 1041 37.63 -22.95 1.69
CA HIS A 1041 37.77 -21.79 2.59
C HIS A 1041 37.50 -20.47 1.85
N ILE A 1042 37.79 -20.42 0.55
CA ILE A 1042 37.54 -19.22 -0.27
C ILE A 1042 36.03 -18.99 -0.44
N TYR A 1043 35.25 -20.05 -0.66
CA TYR A 1043 33.79 -19.97 -0.72
C TYR A 1043 33.17 -19.58 0.63
N LEU A 1044 33.72 -20.09 1.75
CA LEU A 1044 33.30 -19.70 3.10
C LEU A 1044 33.60 -18.23 3.40
N GLY A 1045 34.79 -17.75 3.03
CA GLY A 1045 35.22 -16.36 3.18
C GLY A 1045 34.29 -15.39 2.44
N ILE A 1046 33.88 -15.73 1.22
CA ILE A 1046 32.90 -14.96 0.45
C ILE A 1046 31.52 -14.94 1.12
N CYS A 1047 31.05 -16.08 1.60
CA CYS A 1047 29.80 -16.18 2.37
C CYS A 1047 29.83 -15.25 3.59
N LEU A 1048 30.93 -15.23 4.35
CA LEU A 1048 31.08 -14.40 5.55
C LEU A 1048 31.21 -12.90 5.23
N LEU A 1049 31.99 -12.54 4.21
CA LEU A 1049 32.16 -11.16 3.73
C LEU A 1049 30.83 -10.50 3.36
N ALA A 1050 29.85 -11.29 2.90
CA ALA A 1050 28.55 -10.77 2.52
C ALA A 1050 27.42 -11.07 3.52
N SER A 1051 27.64 -11.90 4.55
CA SER A 1051 26.62 -12.22 5.57
C SER A 1051 26.73 -11.42 6.88
N LEU A 1052 27.72 -10.53 7.03
CA LEU A 1052 27.93 -9.76 8.27
C LEU A 1052 27.04 -8.51 8.45
N CYS A 1053 25.78 -8.60 8.02
CA CYS A 1053 24.69 -7.77 8.58
C CYS A 1053 23.72 -8.58 9.47
N PHE A 1054 24.01 -9.86 9.75
CA PHE A 1054 23.07 -10.75 10.42
C PHE A 1054 23.20 -10.89 11.95
N ARG A 1055 23.97 -10.04 12.64
CA ARG A 1055 23.98 -10.03 14.13
C ARG A 1055 24.01 -8.64 14.73
N LEU A 1056 22.82 -8.09 15.00
CA LEU A 1056 22.58 -7.19 16.13
C LEU A 1056 21.31 -7.66 16.86
N ARG A 1057 21.45 -8.74 17.63
CA ARG A 1057 20.57 -9.06 18.75
C ARG A 1057 21.37 -9.80 19.82
N ALA A 1058 22.00 -9.05 20.72
CA ALA A 1058 22.38 -9.48 22.07
C ALA A 1058 22.93 -8.28 22.87
N GLY A 1059 22.41 -8.06 24.08
CA GLY A 1059 23.08 -7.26 25.11
C GLY A 1059 22.25 -6.12 25.68
N GLY A 1060 21.37 -6.44 26.65
CA GLY A 1060 20.65 -5.41 27.40
C GLY A 1060 19.68 -5.92 28.46
N GLN A 1061 19.96 -7.02 29.15
CA GLN A 1061 19.34 -7.32 30.44
C GLN A 1061 20.43 -7.76 31.43
N GLY A 1062 20.38 -7.15 32.61
CA GLY A 1062 21.47 -7.10 33.57
C GLY A 1062 21.77 -8.43 34.23
N CYS A 1063 23.04 -8.55 34.62
CA CYS A 1063 23.53 -9.55 35.54
C CYS A 1063 22.87 -9.35 36.92
N HIS A 1064 22.09 -10.33 37.36
CA HIS A 1064 22.05 -10.71 38.77
C HIS A 1064 22.56 -12.15 38.87
N GLY A 1065 23.51 -12.35 39.79
CA GLY A 1065 24.32 -13.55 39.90
C GLY A 1065 23.60 -14.76 40.48
N GLY A 1066 24.31 -15.89 40.43
CA GLY A 1066 23.93 -17.13 41.12
C GLY A 1066 24.33 -18.37 40.33
N ASP A 1067 25.53 -18.85 40.64
CA ASP A 1067 25.95 -20.26 40.69
C ASP A 1067 25.99 -21.15 39.43
N VAL A 1068 27.22 -21.51 39.09
CA VAL A 1068 27.63 -22.65 38.26
C VAL A 1068 27.57 -23.93 39.12
N PRO A 1069 27.09 -25.06 38.58
CA PRO A 1069 27.95 -26.24 38.51
C PRO A 1069 27.95 -26.93 37.12
N PRO A 1070 28.94 -27.81 36.85
CA PRO A 1070 29.42 -28.09 35.51
C PRO A 1070 28.78 -29.30 34.81
N VAL A 1071 28.80 -29.22 33.48
CA VAL A 1071 29.00 -30.25 32.45
C VAL A 1071 29.04 -31.72 32.92
N GLU A 1072 28.13 -32.53 32.37
CA GLU A 1072 28.45 -33.91 31.95
C GLU A 1072 27.82 -34.21 30.58
N ALA A 1073 28.58 -34.96 29.78
CA ALA A 1073 28.36 -35.29 28.40
C ALA A 1073 27.41 -36.50 28.23
N GLY A 1074 26.65 -36.48 27.12
CA GLY A 1074 25.84 -37.59 26.61
C GLY A 1074 25.36 -37.27 25.21
#